data_AF-A0A8T7BHU2-F1
#
_entry.id   AF-A0A8T7BHU2-F1
#
_cell.length_a   1.000
_cell.length_b   1.000
_cell.length_c   1.000
_cell.angle_alpha   90.00
_cell.angle_beta   90.00
_cell.angle_gamma   90.00
#
_symmetry.space_group_name_H-M   'P 1'
#
loop_
_entity.id
_entity.type
_entity.pdbx_description
1 polymer ?
#
loop_
_entity_poly.entity_id
_entity_poly.type
_entity_poly.pdbx_seq_one_letter_code
_entity_poly.pdbx_strand_id
1 'polypeptide(L)'
;MKRMLINATQPEELRVALVDGQRLYDLDIESTNREQKKSNIYKCKVVRIEQSLEAAFVDYGAERHGFLPFKEICHSLFDRGSNKGKINIKDELEVGQEFIIQVEKEERGNKGAALTTFVSLAGRYLVLMPNNPRAGGVSRQIEGSDRAEAREAMSSLEVPQGMGFILRTAGVGKSSEELQWDLDYLLSLWSAISKSANERSAPFLIYQESDVVIRAIRDYLRKDISEIWIDDPEVFKRAEAFMQQVMPQNLNKLKLYKEVDPLFNRYQIEGQIESAFSREVKMPSGGSLSIDHTEALISIDINSARATSGEDIEETAFNTNLEAADEVSRQLRIRDLGGLIVIDFIDMMNNKHQRDVEAQLKEALKIDRARVQVGRISRFGLLEMSRQRLRPSLGESSHLPCPRCSGQGTIRSVESIALAVLRIIEEEAIKEMTGKIVAKLPIETATFLLNEKRQVIAEIEERVDVQVVIVPDQDMETPHYQVQRIRLSDAEYNVNKKASYLLKEKDNEDETIETVTARSSKRDEPAVKQVSHHAPVPTQANTGLFTSIGKFLSGIFSGSEKQKQESTQQRDDHRSKQSKSGSNQRRRSSGKNDRNQKSEGGSNRSRRGSRKQGSGQKNRQQGQQRGNSNKSRKSSKDQGNRSQRRQPQDNNKS
;
A
#
# COMPACT_ATOMS: atom_id res chain seq x y z
N MET A 1 7.26 -22.93 -8.95
CA MET A 1 8.20 -22.18 -9.82
C MET A 1 7.64 -20.79 -9.98
N LYS A 2 8.44 -19.77 -9.66
CA LYS A 2 7.99 -18.38 -9.65
C LYS A 2 8.08 -17.71 -11.01
N ARG A 3 7.05 -16.94 -11.34
CA ARG A 3 6.89 -16.21 -12.59
C ARG A 3 6.41 -14.78 -12.32
N MET A 4 6.77 -13.88 -13.22
CA MET A 4 6.17 -12.56 -13.37
C MET A 4 5.28 -12.60 -14.61
N LEU A 5 4.01 -12.24 -14.47
CA LEU A 5 3.04 -12.21 -15.55
C LEU A 5 2.57 -10.76 -15.73
N ILE A 6 2.61 -10.25 -16.94
CA ILE A 6 2.26 -8.87 -17.28
C ILE A 6 1.16 -8.92 -18.33
N ASN A 7 -0.02 -8.45 -17.94
CA ASN A 7 -1.18 -8.32 -18.80
C ASN A 7 -1.39 -6.84 -19.15
N ALA A 8 -1.23 -6.52 -20.42
CA ALA A 8 -1.30 -5.17 -20.98
C ALA A 8 -2.16 -5.12 -22.26
N THR A 9 -3.03 -6.11 -22.46
CA THR A 9 -3.94 -6.18 -23.62
C THR A 9 -4.96 -5.04 -23.64
N GLN A 10 -5.35 -4.52 -22.48
CA GLN A 10 -6.28 -3.40 -22.36
C GLN A 10 -5.50 -2.11 -22.05
N PRO A 11 -5.68 -1.02 -22.82
CA PRO A 11 -4.97 0.24 -22.57
C PRO A 11 -5.49 0.99 -21.33
N GLU A 12 -6.66 0.65 -20.80
CA GLU A 12 -7.25 1.27 -19.60
C GLU A 12 -6.58 0.81 -18.29
N GLU A 13 -6.03 -0.41 -18.28
CA GLU A 13 -5.54 -1.10 -17.08
C GLU A 13 -4.35 -2.03 -17.39
N LEU A 14 -3.20 -1.72 -16.81
CA LEU A 14 -2.01 -2.56 -16.88
C LEU A 14 -1.82 -3.32 -15.57
N ARG A 15 -1.78 -4.66 -15.65
CA ARG A 15 -1.75 -5.57 -14.49
C ARG A 15 -0.45 -6.38 -14.46
N VAL A 16 0.27 -6.35 -13.34
CA VAL A 16 1.47 -7.16 -13.09
C VAL A 16 1.23 -8.09 -11.91
N ALA A 17 1.30 -9.40 -12.16
CA ALA A 17 1.08 -10.44 -11.16
C ALA A 17 2.38 -11.23 -10.89
N LEU A 18 2.67 -11.49 -9.62
CA LEU A 18 3.73 -12.42 -9.22
C LEU A 18 3.10 -13.72 -8.70
N VAL A 19 3.49 -14.84 -9.31
CA VAL A 19 2.86 -16.15 -9.11
C VAL A 19 3.91 -17.19 -8.74
N ASP A 20 3.62 -18.09 -7.80
CA ASP A 20 4.38 -19.32 -7.60
C ASP A 20 3.53 -20.53 -7.98
N GLY A 21 3.89 -21.19 -9.08
CA GLY A 21 3.05 -22.22 -9.69
C GLY A 21 1.77 -21.61 -10.25
N GLN A 22 0.69 -21.67 -9.46
CA GLN A 22 -0.63 -21.07 -9.70
C GLN A 22 -1.07 -20.13 -8.56
N ARG A 23 -0.31 -19.98 -7.46
CA ARG A 23 -0.69 -19.13 -6.33
C ARG A 23 -0.19 -17.70 -6.55
N LEU A 24 -1.12 -16.74 -6.65
CA LEU A 24 -0.83 -15.30 -6.70
C LEU A 24 -0.34 -14.81 -5.34
N TYR A 25 0.80 -14.12 -5.27
CA TYR A 25 1.38 -13.66 -3.99
C TYR A 25 1.73 -12.17 -3.91
N ASP A 26 1.77 -11.46 -5.04
CA ASP A 26 1.85 -10.00 -5.14
C ASP A 26 1.13 -9.58 -6.44
N LEU A 27 0.52 -8.40 -6.44
CA LEU A 27 -0.25 -7.84 -7.55
C LEU A 27 0.00 -6.33 -7.60
N ASP A 28 0.06 -5.79 -8.81
CA ASP A 28 0.22 -4.37 -9.09
C ASP A 28 -0.70 -4.01 -10.26
N ILE A 29 -1.51 -2.96 -10.11
CA ILE A 29 -2.48 -2.51 -11.11
C ILE A 29 -2.32 -1.00 -11.28
N GLU A 30 -2.05 -0.56 -12.51
CA GLU A 30 -1.94 0.86 -12.88
C GLU A 30 -3.00 1.16 -13.96
N SER A 31 -3.88 2.13 -13.70
CA SER A 31 -4.89 2.57 -14.67
C SER A 31 -4.49 3.89 -15.32
N THR A 32 -4.70 4.02 -16.63
CA THR A 32 -4.28 5.18 -17.41
C THR A 32 -4.96 6.50 -17.06
N ASN A 33 -6.07 6.45 -16.31
CA ASN A 33 -6.74 7.63 -15.75
C ASN A 33 -6.06 8.22 -14.52
N ARG A 34 -5.09 7.51 -13.89
CA ARG A 34 -4.44 7.94 -12.65
C ARG A 34 -2.95 7.60 -12.66
N GLU A 35 -2.19 8.40 -13.41
CA GLU A 35 -0.72 8.32 -13.43
C GLU A 35 -0.13 8.51 -12.03
N GLN A 36 0.74 7.58 -11.62
CA GLN A 36 1.46 7.68 -10.36
C GLN A 36 2.50 8.82 -10.46
N LYS A 37 2.36 9.86 -9.64
CA LYS A 37 3.26 11.02 -9.60
C LYS A 37 4.41 10.86 -8.59
N LYS A 38 4.34 9.85 -7.72
CA LYS A 38 5.39 9.52 -6.76
C LYS A 38 6.73 9.28 -7.45
N SER A 39 7.82 9.77 -6.84
CA SER A 39 9.19 9.73 -7.37
C SER A 39 9.46 10.54 -8.64
N ASN A 40 8.45 11.13 -9.29
CA ASN A 40 8.66 12.09 -10.38
C ASN A 40 9.49 13.28 -9.90
N ILE A 41 10.32 13.81 -10.81
CA ILE A 41 11.25 14.90 -10.57
C ILE A 41 10.84 16.09 -11.44
N TYR A 42 10.64 17.24 -10.81
CA TYR A 42 10.21 18.49 -11.45
C TYR A 42 11.23 19.58 -11.16
N LYS A 43 11.27 20.59 -12.04
CA LYS A 43 11.80 21.90 -11.67
C LYS A 43 10.63 22.71 -11.09
N CYS A 44 10.77 23.20 -9.87
CA CYS A 44 9.73 23.97 -9.18
C CYS A 44 10.15 25.42 -8.95
N LYS A 45 9.18 26.25 -8.58
CA LYS A 45 9.36 27.64 -8.18
C LYS A 45 8.75 27.89 -6.80
N VAL A 46 9.46 28.57 -5.89
CA VAL A 46 8.92 28.92 -4.56
C VAL A 46 7.79 29.95 -4.70
N VAL A 47 6.60 29.64 -4.16
CA VAL A 47 5.42 30.53 -4.18
C VAL A 47 5.30 31.31 -2.88
N ARG A 48 5.45 30.64 -1.73
CA ARG A 48 5.41 31.26 -0.40
C ARG A 48 6.18 30.44 0.63
N ILE A 49 6.56 31.08 1.73
CA ILE A 49 7.31 30.47 2.83
C ILE A 49 6.50 30.62 4.12
N GLU A 50 6.18 29.51 4.78
CA GLU A 50 5.27 29.46 5.94
C GLU A 50 6.05 29.08 7.21
N GLN A 51 6.41 30.08 8.00
CA GLN A 51 7.28 29.91 9.17
C GLN A 51 6.66 29.03 10.25
N SER A 52 5.34 29.12 10.45
CA SER A 52 4.58 28.33 11.45
C SER A 52 4.58 26.82 11.17
N LEU A 53 4.89 26.41 9.93
CA LEU A 53 4.93 25.02 9.48
C LEU A 53 6.35 24.51 9.24
N GLU A 54 7.38 25.34 9.43
CA GLU A 54 8.78 25.06 9.03
C GLU A 54 8.89 24.57 7.57
N ALA A 55 8.20 25.23 6.63
CA ALA A 55 8.07 24.76 5.25
C ALA A 55 7.93 25.88 4.21
N ALA A 56 8.23 25.55 2.96
CA ALA A 56 7.90 26.34 1.77
C ALA A 56 6.79 25.64 0.95
N PHE A 57 5.99 26.43 0.25
CA PHE A 57 5.08 25.95 -0.78
C PHE A 57 5.67 26.28 -2.15
N VAL A 58 5.70 25.28 -3.03
CA VAL A 58 6.30 25.39 -4.37
C VAL A 58 5.30 25.01 -5.45
N ASP A 59 5.38 25.71 -6.57
CA ASP A 59 4.69 25.38 -7.81
C ASP A 59 5.59 24.47 -8.65
N TYR A 60 5.06 23.32 -9.05
CA TYR A 60 5.69 22.32 -9.91
C TYR A 60 4.84 21.94 -11.13
N GLY A 61 3.79 22.71 -11.44
CA GLY A 61 2.87 22.49 -12.57
C GLY A 61 1.58 21.73 -12.23
N ALA A 62 1.38 21.29 -10.98
CA ALA A 62 0.11 20.71 -10.54
C ALA A 62 -0.90 21.78 -10.12
N GLU A 63 -2.20 21.43 -10.12
CA GLU A 63 -3.30 22.31 -9.67
C GLU A 63 -3.13 22.80 -8.22
N ARG A 64 -2.38 22.06 -7.39
CA ARG A 64 -2.11 22.39 -5.99
C ARG A 64 -0.62 22.50 -5.74
N HIS A 65 -0.22 23.55 -5.03
CA HIS A 65 1.17 23.73 -4.61
C HIS A 65 1.62 22.59 -3.68
N GLY A 66 2.86 22.14 -3.89
CA GLY A 66 3.49 21.11 -3.08
C GLY A 66 4.04 21.67 -1.79
N PHE A 67 4.10 20.82 -0.77
CA PHE A 67 4.61 21.12 0.57
C PHE A 67 6.05 20.62 0.69
N LEU A 68 6.99 21.54 0.87
CA LEU A 68 8.42 21.26 1.02
C LEU A 68 8.88 21.63 2.45
N PRO A 69 9.06 20.65 3.35
CA PRO A 69 9.58 20.90 4.68
C PRO A 69 11.02 21.41 4.62
N PHE A 70 11.39 22.35 5.49
CA PHE A 70 12.76 22.86 5.59
C PHE A 70 13.82 21.79 5.87
N LYS A 71 13.43 20.67 6.49
CA LYS A 71 14.30 19.50 6.75
C LYS A 71 14.65 18.71 5.49
N GLU A 72 13.90 18.90 4.40
CA GLU A 72 14.05 18.23 3.10
C GLU A 72 14.75 19.11 2.05
N ILE A 73 15.39 20.20 2.50
CA ILE A 73 16.10 21.16 1.65
C ILE A 73 17.61 20.95 1.76
N CYS A 74 18.26 20.73 0.61
CA CYS A 74 19.68 20.46 0.54
C CYS A 74 20.48 21.74 0.80
N HIS A 75 21.54 21.62 1.60
CA HIS A 75 22.34 22.76 2.05
C HIS A 75 23.15 23.43 0.91
N SER A 76 23.21 22.82 -0.28
CA SER A 76 23.81 23.43 -1.48
C SER A 76 22.93 24.49 -2.15
N LEU A 77 21.63 24.54 -1.82
CA LEU A 77 20.68 25.55 -2.30
C LEU A 77 20.71 26.84 -1.46
N PHE A 78 21.33 26.79 -0.29
CA PHE A 78 21.49 27.92 0.61
C PHE A 78 22.75 28.72 0.27
N ASP A 79 22.66 30.04 0.40
CA ASP A 79 23.72 30.92 -0.08
C ASP A 79 24.98 30.83 0.79
N ARG A 80 26.16 30.85 0.16
CA ARG A 80 27.43 30.40 0.77
C ARG A 80 27.99 31.34 1.86
N GLY A 81 27.29 32.41 2.21
CA GLY A 81 27.71 33.40 3.22
C GLY A 81 27.42 33.02 4.69
N SER A 82 26.47 32.11 4.94
CA SER A 82 25.87 31.87 6.27
C SER A 82 26.67 30.90 7.17
N ASN A 83 27.97 31.16 7.39
CA ASN A 83 28.86 30.22 8.10
C ASN A 83 28.90 30.38 9.64
N LYS A 84 27.77 30.72 10.30
CA LYS A 84 27.70 30.97 11.76
C LYS A 84 26.40 30.54 12.46
N GLY A 85 26.21 29.23 12.62
CA GLY A 85 25.38 28.62 13.68
C GLY A 85 23.86 28.65 13.47
N LYS A 86 23.19 27.53 13.79
CA LYS A 86 21.73 27.31 13.68
C LYS A 86 21.07 28.11 12.55
N ILE A 87 21.34 27.66 11.32
CA ILE A 87 20.73 28.12 10.07
C ILE A 87 19.25 28.43 10.28
N ASN A 88 18.89 29.70 10.11
CA ASN A 88 17.52 30.17 10.16
C ASN A 88 17.01 30.20 8.71
N ILE A 89 16.38 29.11 8.27
CA ILE A 89 16.03 28.81 6.87
C ILE A 89 15.10 29.88 6.23
N LYS A 90 14.61 30.82 7.04
CA LYS A 90 13.91 32.05 6.64
C LYS A 90 14.75 32.98 5.76
N ASP A 91 16.07 32.98 5.94
CA ASP A 91 16.99 33.96 5.36
C ASP A 91 17.73 33.43 4.12
N GLU A 92 17.46 32.18 3.72
CA GLU A 92 18.24 31.44 2.69
C GLU A 92 17.37 30.89 1.54
N LEU A 93 16.06 31.16 1.53
CA LEU A 93 15.13 30.82 0.46
C LEU A 93 14.35 32.06 0.04
N GLU A 94 14.33 32.35 -1.26
CA GLU A 94 13.61 33.49 -1.82
C GLU A 94 12.33 33.06 -2.54
N VAL A 95 11.29 33.91 -2.47
CA VAL A 95 10.07 33.71 -3.28
C VAL A 95 10.43 33.89 -4.75
N GLY A 96 10.10 32.89 -5.56
CA GLY A 96 10.47 32.82 -6.97
C GLY A 96 11.75 32.06 -7.29
N GLN A 97 12.52 31.61 -6.28
CA GLN A 97 13.70 30.76 -6.49
C GLN A 97 13.31 29.44 -7.17
N GLU A 98 14.13 29.00 -8.14
CA GLU A 98 13.94 27.73 -8.87
C GLU A 98 14.93 26.66 -8.43
N PHE A 99 14.47 25.42 -8.24
CA PHE A 99 15.32 24.25 -7.99
C PHE A 99 14.62 22.93 -8.35
N ILE A 100 15.36 21.83 -8.29
CA ILE A 100 14.87 20.47 -8.55
C ILE A 100 14.22 19.91 -7.29
N ILE A 101 13.02 19.35 -7.43
CA ILE A 101 12.31 18.59 -6.39
C ILE A 101 11.90 17.20 -6.87
N GLN A 102 11.75 16.27 -5.94
CA GLN A 102 11.16 14.96 -6.13
C GLN A 102 9.89 14.83 -5.26
N VAL A 103 8.85 14.17 -5.80
CA VAL A 103 7.62 13.85 -5.06
C VAL A 103 7.86 12.65 -4.13
N GLU A 104 7.90 12.89 -2.81
CA GLU A 104 8.03 11.83 -1.81
C GLU A 104 6.67 11.15 -1.55
N LYS A 105 5.61 11.95 -1.45
CA LYS A 105 4.22 11.50 -1.24
C LYS A 105 3.27 12.29 -2.12
N GLU A 106 2.31 11.59 -2.72
CA GLU A 106 1.32 12.18 -3.61
C GLU A 106 0.29 13.03 -2.86
N GLU A 107 -0.45 13.83 -3.63
CA GLU A 107 -1.59 14.61 -3.15
C GLU A 107 -2.66 13.68 -2.55
N ARG A 108 -3.22 14.03 -1.38
CA ARG A 108 -4.22 13.20 -0.69
C ARG A 108 -5.33 14.04 -0.08
N GLY A 109 -6.57 13.77 -0.51
CA GLY A 109 -7.75 14.51 -0.05
C GLY A 109 -7.59 15.99 -0.38
N ASN A 110 -7.42 16.84 0.64
CA ASN A 110 -7.20 18.28 0.48
C ASN A 110 -5.74 18.72 0.71
N LYS A 111 -4.79 17.78 0.84
CA LYS A 111 -3.36 18.08 1.05
C LYS A 111 -2.59 17.94 -0.27
N GLY A 112 -1.77 18.95 -0.59
CA GLY A 112 -0.81 18.91 -1.68
C GLY A 112 0.29 17.85 -1.46
N ALA A 113 1.07 17.55 -2.50
CA ALA A 113 2.14 16.57 -2.47
C ALA A 113 3.22 16.94 -1.44
N ALA A 114 3.82 15.94 -0.78
CA ALA A 114 5.01 16.14 0.04
C ALA A 114 6.26 15.98 -0.82
N LEU A 115 7.15 16.97 -0.77
CA LEU A 115 8.28 17.11 -1.67
C LEU A 115 9.62 17.10 -0.92
N THR A 116 10.69 16.72 -1.63
CA THR A 116 12.08 16.81 -1.15
C THR A 116 13.02 17.29 -2.25
N THR A 117 14.11 17.95 -1.87
CA THR A 117 15.23 18.28 -2.78
C THR A 117 16.33 17.21 -2.74
N PHE A 118 16.26 16.28 -1.78
CA PHE A 118 17.11 15.10 -1.70
C PHE A 118 16.64 14.05 -2.70
N VAL A 119 16.86 14.33 -3.98
CA VAL A 119 16.55 13.43 -5.09
C VAL A 119 17.14 12.05 -4.81
N SER A 120 16.34 11.02 -5.08
CA SER A 120 16.69 9.61 -4.97
C SER A 120 16.38 8.91 -6.29
N LEU A 121 17.38 8.29 -6.90
CA LEU A 121 17.23 7.52 -8.14
C LEU A 121 17.40 6.03 -7.82
N ALA A 122 16.31 5.27 -7.91
CA ALA A 122 16.32 3.84 -7.62
C ALA A 122 16.72 3.03 -8.86
N GLY A 123 17.88 2.37 -8.79
CA GLY A 123 18.33 1.33 -9.72
C GLY A 123 17.90 -0.06 -9.25
N ARG A 124 18.44 -1.12 -9.86
CA ARG A 124 18.08 -2.51 -9.48
C ARG A 124 18.71 -2.92 -8.15
N TYR A 125 19.97 -2.59 -7.95
CA TYR A 125 20.78 -2.98 -6.80
C TYR A 125 21.10 -1.81 -5.88
N LEU A 126 21.19 -0.60 -6.42
CA LEU A 126 21.55 0.62 -5.72
C LEU A 126 20.41 1.65 -5.73
N VAL A 127 20.47 2.59 -4.81
CA VAL A 127 19.73 3.87 -4.88
C VAL A 127 20.76 4.99 -4.79
N LEU A 128 20.86 5.81 -5.83
CA LEU A 128 21.76 6.95 -5.88
C LEU A 128 21.10 8.18 -5.24
N MET A 129 21.85 8.85 -4.36
CA MET A 129 21.47 10.07 -3.65
C MET A 129 22.44 11.21 -4.03
N PRO A 130 22.30 11.81 -5.22
CA PRO A 130 23.29 12.76 -5.76
C PRO A 130 23.42 14.02 -4.90
N ASN A 131 22.35 14.44 -4.24
CA ASN A 131 22.29 15.65 -3.41
C ASN A 131 22.55 15.39 -1.92
N ASN A 132 22.98 14.19 -1.49
CA ASN A 132 23.16 13.88 -0.08
C ASN A 132 24.33 12.92 0.21
N PRO A 133 25.54 13.43 0.51
CA PRO A 133 26.71 12.60 0.83
C PRO A 133 26.59 11.87 2.17
N ARG A 134 25.64 12.26 3.04
CA ARG A 134 25.39 11.58 4.32
C ARG A 134 24.44 10.38 4.17
N ALA A 135 23.69 10.30 3.06
CA ALA A 135 22.77 9.21 2.79
C ALA A 135 23.52 8.07 2.09
N GLY A 136 24.21 7.23 2.87
CA GLY A 136 24.93 6.06 2.38
C GLY A 136 24.78 4.83 3.27
N GLY A 137 24.84 3.63 2.66
CA GLY A 137 25.00 2.38 3.41
C GLY A 137 24.18 1.18 2.90
N VAL A 138 24.12 0.13 3.72
CA VAL A 138 23.42 -1.14 3.40
C VAL A 138 21.99 -1.11 3.94
N SER A 139 21.02 -1.60 3.13
CA SER A 139 19.61 -1.82 3.52
C SER A 139 19.46 -2.39 4.93
N ARG A 140 18.43 -1.94 5.65
CA ARG A 140 18.12 -2.40 7.01
C ARG A 140 17.62 -3.85 7.06
N GLN A 141 17.19 -4.41 5.93
CA GLN A 141 16.76 -5.81 5.82
C GLN A 141 17.95 -6.79 5.75
N ILE A 142 19.19 -6.29 5.62
CA ILE A 142 20.39 -7.12 5.51
C ILE A 142 21.11 -7.12 6.87
N GLU A 143 21.21 -8.29 7.47
CA GLU A 143 21.82 -8.54 8.79
C GLU A 143 22.95 -9.57 8.68
N GLY A 144 23.68 -9.80 9.78
CA GLY A 144 24.70 -10.86 9.85
C GLY A 144 25.90 -10.69 8.89
N SER A 145 26.40 -11.82 8.38
CA SER A 145 27.53 -11.95 7.45
C SER A 145 27.35 -11.13 6.18
N ASP A 146 26.15 -11.19 5.61
CA ASP A 146 25.79 -10.62 4.32
C ASP A 146 25.94 -9.10 4.34
N ARG A 147 25.80 -8.48 5.53
CA ARG A 147 26.00 -7.03 5.76
C ARG A 147 27.49 -6.63 5.81
N ALA A 148 28.40 -7.57 6.00
CA ALA A 148 29.84 -7.33 5.92
C ALA A 148 30.29 -7.39 4.45
N GLU A 149 29.96 -8.48 3.76
CA GLU A 149 30.20 -8.67 2.30
C GLU A 149 29.61 -7.51 1.48
N ALA A 150 28.35 -7.12 1.78
CA ALA A 150 27.71 -5.96 1.16
C ALA A 150 28.46 -4.63 1.37
N ARG A 151 29.17 -4.44 2.48
CA ARG A 151 29.98 -3.22 2.70
C ARG A 151 31.30 -3.27 1.93
N GLU A 152 31.91 -4.43 1.85
CA GLU A 152 33.14 -4.65 1.09
C GLU A 152 32.91 -4.42 -0.41
N ALA A 153 31.85 -5.03 -0.96
CA ALA A 153 31.43 -4.83 -2.35
C ALA A 153 31.00 -3.38 -2.68
N MET A 154 30.53 -2.61 -1.70
CA MET A 154 30.28 -1.16 -1.88
C MET A 154 31.55 -0.31 -1.81
N SER A 155 32.57 -0.75 -1.07
CA SER A 155 33.81 0.03 -0.89
C SER A 155 34.74 0.02 -2.10
N SER A 156 34.49 -0.89 -3.04
CA SER A 156 35.19 -1.02 -4.33
C SER A 156 34.56 -0.21 -5.47
N LEU A 157 33.46 0.50 -5.23
CA LEU A 157 32.76 1.28 -6.26
C LEU A 157 33.37 2.66 -6.45
N GLU A 158 33.48 3.09 -7.70
CA GLU A 158 33.94 4.42 -8.08
C GLU A 158 32.76 5.41 -8.02
N VAL A 159 32.79 6.32 -7.05
CA VAL A 159 31.67 7.21 -6.71
C VAL A 159 32.12 8.67 -6.75
N PRO A 160 31.45 9.55 -7.53
CA PRO A 160 31.76 10.98 -7.55
C PRO A 160 31.62 11.66 -6.19
N GLN A 161 32.51 12.61 -5.90
CA GLN A 161 32.50 13.35 -4.64
C GLN A 161 31.17 14.09 -4.42
N GLY A 162 30.64 13.99 -3.20
CA GLY A 162 29.38 14.65 -2.79
C GLY A 162 28.12 13.80 -2.96
N MET A 163 28.20 12.65 -3.64
CA MET A 163 27.06 11.74 -3.81
C MET A 163 27.04 10.63 -2.75
N GLY A 164 25.85 10.21 -2.32
CA GLY A 164 25.64 9.03 -1.48
C GLY A 164 24.93 7.91 -2.25
N PHE A 165 25.00 6.67 -1.75
CA PHE A 165 24.29 5.54 -2.35
C PHE A 165 23.91 4.48 -1.32
N ILE A 166 22.79 3.79 -1.57
CA ILE A 166 22.23 2.78 -0.67
C ILE A 166 22.10 1.43 -1.39
N LEU A 167 22.73 0.37 -0.87
CA LEU A 167 22.56 -0.99 -1.40
C LEU A 167 21.19 -1.55 -1.00
N ARG A 168 20.38 -1.87 -2.00
CA ARG A 168 19.07 -2.53 -1.88
C ARG A 168 19.26 -4.02 -1.57
N THR A 169 18.25 -4.64 -0.98
CA THR A 169 18.24 -6.07 -0.63
C THR A 169 18.49 -7.00 -1.83
N ALA A 170 18.19 -6.54 -3.06
CA ALA A 170 18.47 -7.26 -4.30
C ALA A 170 19.96 -7.28 -4.71
N GLY A 171 20.79 -6.39 -4.15
CA GLY A 171 22.22 -6.28 -4.42
C GLY A 171 23.10 -7.20 -3.56
N VAL A 172 22.52 -8.04 -2.69
CA VAL A 172 23.29 -9.01 -1.88
C VAL A 172 23.78 -10.17 -2.75
N GLY A 173 25.06 -10.51 -2.62
CA GLY A 173 25.71 -11.53 -3.44
C GLY A 173 25.69 -11.16 -4.93
N LYS A 174 26.09 -9.93 -5.24
CA LYS A 174 26.30 -9.38 -6.58
C LYS A 174 27.75 -8.88 -6.69
N SER A 175 28.37 -9.01 -7.86
CA SER A 175 29.76 -8.60 -8.03
C SER A 175 29.90 -7.08 -8.02
N SER A 176 31.07 -6.56 -7.65
CA SER A 176 31.37 -5.12 -7.74
C SER A 176 31.14 -4.57 -9.15
N GLU A 177 31.39 -5.37 -10.20
CA GLU A 177 31.12 -5.02 -11.60
C GLU A 177 29.62 -4.82 -11.88
N GLU A 178 28.75 -5.72 -11.40
CA GLU A 178 27.29 -5.60 -11.54
C GLU A 178 26.73 -4.41 -10.75
N LEU A 179 27.36 -4.07 -9.62
CA LEU A 179 27.00 -2.91 -8.81
C LEU A 179 27.48 -1.60 -9.46
N GLN A 180 28.70 -1.57 -10.02
CA GLN A 180 29.23 -0.41 -10.74
C GLN A 180 28.39 -0.12 -11.99
N TRP A 181 27.96 -1.16 -12.71
CA TRP A 181 27.09 -0.99 -13.89
C TRP A 181 25.73 -0.33 -13.55
N ASP A 182 25.09 -0.73 -12.45
CA ASP A 182 23.86 -0.09 -11.95
C ASP A 182 24.13 1.35 -11.47
N LEU A 183 25.31 1.62 -10.90
CA LEU A 183 25.74 2.96 -10.51
C LEU A 183 25.97 3.88 -11.73
N ASP A 184 26.69 3.42 -12.75
CA ASP A 184 27.02 4.18 -13.96
C ASP A 184 25.74 4.54 -14.75
N TYR A 185 24.78 3.63 -14.81
CA TYR A 185 23.44 3.91 -15.33
C TYR A 185 22.77 5.05 -14.54
N LEU A 186 22.73 4.98 -13.21
CA LEU A 186 22.13 6.01 -12.35
C LEU A 186 22.85 7.36 -12.45
N LEU A 187 24.18 7.37 -12.60
CA LEU A 187 24.97 8.58 -12.84
C LEU A 187 24.66 9.20 -14.19
N SER A 188 24.50 8.39 -15.25
CA SER A 188 24.09 8.89 -16.57
C SER A 188 22.67 9.46 -16.56
N LEU A 189 21.75 8.85 -15.81
CA LEU A 189 20.40 9.35 -15.60
C LEU A 189 20.40 10.69 -14.85
N TRP A 190 21.20 10.81 -13.77
CA TRP A 190 21.33 12.06 -13.03
C TRP A 190 21.95 13.19 -13.87
N SER A 191 22.92 12.86 -14.74
CA SER A 191 23.51 13.81 -15.68
C SER A 191 22.46 14.37 -16.66
N ALA A 192 21.62 13.52 -17.23
CA ALA A 192 20.52 13.94 -18.10
C ALA A 192 19.48 14.82 -17.38
N ILE A 193 19.08 14.44 -16.16
CA ILE A 193 18.17 15.23 -15.30
C ILE A 193 18.76 16.62 -15.02
N SER A 194 20.03 16.67 -14.61
CA SER A 194 20.73 17.92 -14.28
C SER A 194 20.89 18.83 -15.50
N LYS A 195 21.20 18.26 -16.67
CA LYS A 195 21.31 19.01 -17.93
C LYS A 195 19.96 19.63 -18.32
N SER A 196 18.90 18.82 -18.33
CA SER A 196 17.56 19.27 -18.68
C SER A 196 17.01 20.35 -17.73
N ALA A 197 17.30 20.23 -16.42
CA ALA A 197 16.95 21.25 -15.43
C ALA A 197 17.60 22.62 -15.68
N ASN A 198 18.77 22.66 -16.32
CA ASN A 198 19.47 23.91 -16.66
C ASN A 198 18.98 24.52 -18.00
N GLU A 199 18.43 23.72 -18.90
CA GLU A 199 18.01 24.16 -20.25
C GLU A 199 16.66 24.89 -20.26
N ARG A 200 15.79 24.69 -19.25
CA ARG A 200 14.41 25.22 -19.21
C ARG A 200 14.08 25.85 -17.86
N SER A 201 13.27 26.92 -17.86
CA SER A 201 12.75 27.58 -16.65
C SER A 201 11.62 26.78 -15.99
N ALA A 202 11.42 26.97 -14.69
CA ALA A 202 10.32 26.33 -13.96
C ALA A 202 8.93 26.94 -14.30
N PRO A 203 7.81 26.23 -14.05
CA PRO A 203 7.72 24.82 -13.64
C PRO A 203 7.64 23.85 -14.83
N PHE A 204 8.22 22.65 -14.71
CA PHE A 204 8.01 21.54 -15.65
C PHE A 204 8.48 20.18 -15.09
N LEU A 205 7.96 19.09 -15.67
CA LEU A 205 8.39 17.70 -15.41
C LEU A 205 9.74 17.40 -16.09
N ILE A 206 10.77 17.13 -15.30
CA ILE A 206 12.10 16.75 -15.82
C ILE A 206 12.13 15.25 -16.11
N TYR A 207 11.74 14.43 -15.13
CA TYR A 207 11.78 12.98 -15.20
C TYR A 207 10.52 12.37 -14.59
N GLN A 208 9.86 11.51 -15.35
CA GLN A 208 8.76 10.67 -14.91
C GLN A 208 9.31 9.34 -14.40
N GLU A 209 8.91 8.93 -13.20
CA GLU A 209 9.23 7.59 -12.68
C GLU A 209 8.66 6.53 -13.63
N SER A 210 9.37 5.42 -13.76
CA SER A 210 9.06 4.44 -14.81
C SER A 210 7.69 3.78 -14.62
N ASP A 211 7.03 3.49 -15.74
CA ASP A 211 5.85 2.61 -15.93
C ASP A 211 5.89 1.39 -14.99
N VAL A 212 4.73 0.99 -14.45
CA VAL A 212 4.57 -0.19 -13.58
C VAL A 212 5.32 -1.44 -14.06
N VAL A 213 5.44 -1.70 -15.37
CA VAL A 213 6.20 -2.82 -15.94
C VAL A 213 7.69 -2.72 -15.61
N ILE A 214 8.28 -1.58 -15.91
CA ILE A 214 9.71 -1.30 -15.69
C ILE A 214 9.99 -1.26 -14.19
N ARG A 215 9.09 -0.64 -13.42
CA ARG A 215 9.10 -0.58 -11.95
C ARG A 215 9.07 -1.99 -11.36
N ALA A 216 8.20 -2.87 -11.86
CA ALA A 216 8.05 -4.24 -11.41
C ALA A 216 9.26 -5.11 -11.75
N ILE A 217 9.82 -4.99 -12.96
CA ILE A 217 11.08 -5.66 -13.34
C ILE A 217 12.23 -5.18 -12.44
N ARG A 218 12.36 -3.85 -12.24
CA ARG A 218 13.39 -3.26 -11.37
C ARG A 218 13.24 -3.68 -9.91
N ASP A 219 12.04 -3.76 -9.37
CA ASP A 219 11.87 -3.95 -7.92
C ASP A 219 11.71 -5.45 -7.57
N TYR A 220 10.98 -6.22 -8.38
CA TYR A 220 10.58 -7.59 -8.06
C TYR A 220 11.36 -8.71 -8.77
N LEU A 221 12.20 -8.46 -9.79
CA LEU A 221 12.92 -9.54 -10.51
C LEU A 221 14.04 -10.20 -9.68
N ARG A 222 13.65 -11.07 -8.74
CA ARG A 222 14.54 -11.82 -7.85
C ARG A 222 15.20 -13.01 -8.59
N LYS A 223 16.26 -13.58 -8.00
CA LYS A 223 17.02 -14.70 -8.58
C LYS A 223 16.13 -15.96 -8.82
N ASP A 224 15.11 -16.17 -7.98
CA ASP A 224 14.16 -17.29 -8.00
C ASP A 224 13.01 -17.16 -9.02
N ILE A 225 12.76 -15.97 -9.58
CA ILE A 225 11.83 -15.81 -10.71
C ILE A 225 12.48 -16.41 -11.96
N SER A 226 11.81 -17.38 -12.56
CA SER A 226 12.33 -18.17 -13.69
C SER A 226 11.96 -17.58 -15.05
N GLU A 227 10.76 -16.99 -15.16
CA GLU A 227 10.19 -16.49 -16.41
C GLU A 227 9.44 -15.18 -16.17
N ILE A 228 9.49 -14.28 -17.15
CA ILE A 228 8.69 -13.07 -17.27
C ILE A 228 7.86 -13.20 -18.54
N TRP A 229 6.55 -13.26 -18.43
CA TRP A 229 5.63 -13.34 -19.57
C TRP A 229 4.91 -12.01 -19.74
N ILE A 230 4.95 -11.46 -20.95
CA ILE A 230 4.25 -10.22 -21.36
C ILE A 230 3.40 -10.55 -22.57
N ASP A 231 2.13 -10.14 -22.61
CA ASP A 231 1.23 -10.42 -23.73
C ASP A 231 1.22 -9.33 -24.83
N ASP A 232 1.51 -8.07 -24.50
CA ASP A 232 1.62 -7.00 -25.49
C ASP A 232 3.05 -6.90 -26.13
N PRO A 233 3.16 -6.84 -27.48
CA PRO A 233 4.45 -6.69 -28.17
C PRO A 233 5.17 -5.35 -27.99
N GLU A 234 4.47 -4.23 -27.73
CA GLU A 234 5.09 -2.92 -27.52
C GLU A 234 5.67 -2.82 -26.11
N VAL A 235 4.90 -3.24 -25.11
CA VAL A 235 5.35 -3.42 -23.72
C VAL A 235 6.54 -4.37 -23.66
N PHE A 236 6.51 -5.48 -24.40
CA PHE A 236 7.65 -6.40 -24.50
C PHE A 236 8.92 -5.70 -24.99
N LYS A 237 8.85 -4.92 -26.07
CA LYS A 237 10.03 -4.18 -26.59
C LYS A 237 10.55 -3.15 -25.59
N ARG A 238 9.66 -2.45 -24.87
CA ARG A 238 10.05 -1.48 -23.82
C ARG A 238 10.76 -2.18 -22.66
N ALA A 239 10.23 -3.33 -22.22
CA ALA A 239 10.84 -4.16 -21.18
C ALA A 239 12.20 -4.74 -21.63
N GLU A 240 12.28 -5.21 -22.88
CA GLU A 240 13.52 -5.73 -23.48
C GLU A 240 14.62 -4.66 -23.52
N ALA A 241 14.33 -3.46 -24.04
CA ALA A 241 15.29 -2.35 -24.10
C ALA A 241 15.81 -1.96 -22.70
N PHE A 242 14.94 -1.90 -21.69
CA PHE A 242 15.33 -1.65 -20.31
C PHE A 242 16.18 -2.79 -19.72
N MET A 243 15.80 -4.05 -19.97
CA MET A 243 16.57 -5.20 -19.48
C MET A 243 17.94 -5.31 -20.17
N GLN A 244 18.07 -4.93 -21.45
CA GLN A 244 19.36 -4.86 -22.15
C GLN A 244 20.30 -3.84 -21.49
N GLN A 245 19.78 -2.69 -21.06
CA GLN A 245 20.55 -1.63 -20.41
C GLN A 245 20.94 -1.99 -18.97
N VAL A 246 20.01 -2.50 -18.15
CA VAL A 246 20.20 -2.62 -16.69
C VAL A 246 20.55 -4.04 -16.23
N MET A 247 20.11 -5.08 -16.95
CA MET A 247 20.24 -6.48 -16.51
C MET A 247 20.34 -7.50 -17.66
N PRO A 248 21.30 -7.34 -18.60
CA PRO A 248 21.38 -8.13 -19.83
C PRO A 248 21.49 -9.64 -19.59
N GLN A 249 22.11 -10.06 -18.48
CA GLN A 249 22.21 -11.47 -18.05
C GLN A 249 20.84 -12.16 -17.85
N ASN A 250 19.76 -11.40 -17.60
CA ASN A 250 18.42 -11.92 -17.36
C ASN A 250 17.50 -11.91 -18.59
N LEU A 251 17.97 -11.45 -19.77
CA LEU A 251 17.13 -11.32 -20.97
C LEU A 251 16.48 -12.63 -21.41
N ASN A 252 17.16 -13.76 -21.19
CA ASN A 252 16.64 -15.11 -21.47
C ASN A 252 15.36 -15.48 -20.67
N LYS A 253 15.04 -14.75 -19.60
CA LYS A 253 13.81 -14.94 -18.82
C LYS A 253 12.60 -14.25 -19.45
N LEU A 254 12.82 -13.23 -20.29
CA LEU A 254 11.78 -12.40 -20.90
C LEU A 254 11.16 -13.13 -22.10
N LYS A 255 9.83 -13.32 -22.08
CA LYS A 255 9.09 -14.08 -23.10
C LYS A 255 7.83 -13.34 -23.52
N LEU A 256 7.62 -13.24 -24.82
CA LEU A 256 6.39 -12.71 -25.42
C LEU A 256 5.35 -13.83 -25.49
N TYR A 257 4.22 -13.62 -24.84
CA TYR A 257 3.06 -14.48 -24.88
C TYR A 257 2.25 -14.21 -26.15
N LYS A 258 1.78 -15.27 -26.83
CA LYS A 258 1.13 -15.19 -28.16
C LYS A 258 0.00 -16.21 -28.36
N GLU A 259 -0.43 -16.86 -27.28
CA GLU A 259 -1.50 -17.86 -27.35
C GLU A 259 -2.88 -17.16 -27.33
N VAL A 260 -3.94 -17.92 -27.64
CA VAL A 260 -5.30 -17.38 -27.73
C VAL A 260 -5.96 -17.21 -26.35
N ASP A 261 -5.65 -18.10 -25.41
CA ASP A 261 -6.15 -18.01 -24.03
C ASP A 261 -5.53 -16.79 -23.32
N PRO A 262 -6.28 -15.98 -22.57
CA PRO A 262 -5.69 -14.86 -21.82
C PRO A 262 -4.64 -15.32 -20.80
N LEU A 263 -3.53 -14.57 -20.69
CA LEU A 263 -2.36 -14.93 -19.89
C LEU A 263 -2.72 -15.34 -18.45
N PHE A 264 -3.54 -14.55 -17.77
CA PHE A 264 -3.92 -14.79 -16.38
C PHE A 264 -4.90 -15.97 -16.20
N ASN A 265 -5.73 -16.25 -17.22
CA ASN A 265 -6.63 -17.41 -17.25
C ASN A 265 -5.84 -18.72 -17.38
N ARG A 266 -4.83 -18.76 -18.27
CA ARG A 266 -3.93 -19.91 -18.42
C ARG A 266 -3.23 -20.30 -17.11
N TYR A 267 -2.84 -19.31 -16.30
CA TYR A 267 -2.22 -19.54 -14.99
C TYR A 267 -3.22 -19.65 -13.82
N GLN A 268 -4.53 -19.58 -14.09
CA GLN A 268 -5.62 -19.72 -13.10
C GLN A 268 -5.55 -18.70 -11.95
N ILE A 269 -5.06 -17.49 -12.23
CA ILE A 269 -4.95 -16.41 -11.23
C ILE A 269 -6.08 -15.38 -11.27
N GLU A 270 -6.88 -15.33 -12.34
CA GLU A 270 -7.95 -14.32 -12.48
C GLU A 270 -8.94 -14.36 -11.30
N GLY A 271 -9.42 -15.55 -10.90
CA GLY A 271 -10.29 -15.69 -9.72
C GLY A 271 -9.60 -15.34 -8.39
N GLN A 272 -8.26 -15.38 -8.32
CA GLN A 272 -7.52 -14.90 -7.16
C GLN A 272 -7.37 -13.37 -7.17
N ILE A 273 -7.35 -12.74 -8.34
CA ILE A 273 -7.40 -11.27 -8.49
C ILE A 273 -8.79 -10.78 -8.10
N GLU A 274 -9.86 -11.41 -8.60
CA GLU A 274 -11.25 -11.10 -8.20
C GLU A 274 -11.46 -11.20 -6.68
N SER A 275 -10.89 -12.22 -6.03
CA SER A 275 -10.97 -12.33 -4.56
C SER A 275 -10.23 -11.21 -3.79
N ALA A 276 -9.45 -10.36 -4.45
CA ALA A 276 -8.88 -9.15 -3.84
C ALA A 276 -9.88 -7.98 -3.79
N PHE A 277 -10.92 -7.98 -4.63
CA PHE A 277 -12.01 -7.00 -4.60
C PHE A 277 -13.13 -7.43 -3.62
N SER A 278 -13.33 -8.72 -3.42
CA SER A 278 -14.32 -9.26 -2.47
C SER A 278 -14.09 -8.82 -1.02
N ARG A 279 -15.17 -8.55 -0.28
CA ARG A 279 -15.13 -8.37 1.19
C ARG A 279 -14.70 -9.65 1.90
N GLU A 280 -15.22 -10.80 1.45
CA GLU A 280 -14.94 -12.12 2.02
C GLU A 280 -13.97 -12.92 1.14
N VAL A 281 -12.95 -13.52 1.74
CA VAL A 281 -11.95 -14.39 1.08
C VAL A 281 -12.03 -15.78 1.68
N LYS A 282 -12.28 -16.80 0.85
CA LYS A 282 -12.27 -18.20 1.30
C LYS A 282 -10.85 -18.74 1.41
N MET A 283 -10.58 -19.46 2.49
CA MET A 283 -9.32 -20.13 2.74
C MET A 283 -9.40 -21.60 2.27
N PRO A 284 -8.29 -22.23 1.82
CA PRO A 284 -8.23 -23.64 1.43
C PRO A 284 -8.94 -24.64 2.36
N SER A 285 -8.86 -24.51 3.68
CA SER A 285 -9.54 -25.41 4.63
C SER A 285 -11.05 -25.12 4.82
N GLY A 286 -11.60 -24.17 4.06
CA GLY A 286 -13.04 -23.84 4.06
C GLY A 286 -13.47 -22.75 5.03
N GLY A 287 -12.55 -22.21 5.84
CA GLY A 287 -12.79 -20.96 6.59
C GLY A 287 -12.80 -19.73 5.68
N SER A 288 -13.06 -18.55 6.24
CA SER A 288 -13.00 -17.29 5.50
C SER A 288 -12.49 -16.10 6.31
N LEU A 289 -11.93 -15.12 5.60
CA LEU A 289 -11.54 -13.82 6.13
C LEU A 289 -12.58 -12.78 5.68
N SER A 290 -13.06 -11.94 6.60
CA SER A 290 -13.82 -10.73 6.27
C SER A 290 -12.92 -9.52 6.43
N ILE A 291 -12.75 -8.71 5.38
CA ILE A 291 -11.88 -7.52 5.39
C ILE A 291 -12.76 -6.27 5.26
N ASP A 292 -12.83 -5.49 6.34
CA ASP A 292 -13.65 -4.27 6.44
C ASP A 292 -12.79 -3.02 6.55
N HIS A 293 -13.20 -1.98 5.83
CA HIS A 293 -12.51 -0.69 5.74
C HIS A 293 -13.24 0.35 6.60
N THR A 294 -12.53 1.00 7.51
CA THR A 294 -13.04 2.15 8.29
C THR A 294 -12.25 3.42 7.95
N GLU A 295 -12.68 4.57 8.50
CA GLU A 295 -11.98 5.85 8.31
C GLU A 295 -10.51 5.82 8.80
N ALA A 296 -10.25 5.16 9.93
CA ALA A 296 -8.96 5.21 10.62
C ALA A 296 -8.12 3.93 10.51
N LEU A 297 -8.76 2.77 10.38
CA LEU A 297 -8.12 1.45 10.40
C LEU A 297 -8.82 0.44 9.48
N ILE A 298 -8.18 -0.70 9.27
CA ILE A 298 -8.75 -1.86 8.59
C ILE A 298 -8.98 -2.94 9.63
N SER A 299 -10.18 -3.51 9.68
CA SER A 299 -10.52 -4.64 10.55
C SER A 299 -10.59 -5.92 9.72
N ILE A 300 -10.02 -7.00 10.24
CA ILE A 300 -10.05 -8.33 9.63
C ILE A 300 -10.65 -9.30 10.65
N ASP A 301 -11.73 -9.98 10.27
CA ASP A 301 -12.41 -11.01 11.04
C ASP A 301 -12.16 -12.41 10.43
N ILE A 302 -12.06 -13.45 11.26
CA ILE A 302 -11.65 -14.80 10.87
C ILE A 302 -12.73 -15.81 11.27
N ASN A 303 -13.36 -16.41 10.26
CA ASN A 303 -14.41 -17.41 10.42
C ASN A 303 -13.88 -18.81 10.08
N SER A 304 -14.17 -19.80 10.92
CA SER A 304 -13.86 -21.21 10.62
C SER A 304 -14.88 -21.83 9.67
N ALA A 305 -14.48 -22.92 9.01
CA ALA A 305 -15.41 -23.77 8.26
C ALA A 305 -16.52 -24.30 9.20
N ARG A 306 -17.72 -24.56 8.67
CA ARG A 306 -18.76 -25.28 9.42
C ARG A 306 -18.24 -26.68 9.76
N ALA A 307 -17.85 -26.88 11.02
CA ALA A 307 -17.26 -28.12 11.49
C ALA A 307 -18.18 -29.32 11.23
N THR A 308 -17.67 -30.31 10.50
CA THR A 308 -18.28 -31.65 10.46
C THR A 308 -18.03 -32.33 11.80
N SER A 309 -19.10 -32.72 12.48
CA SER A 309 -19.11 -33.17 13.87
C SER A 309 -18.08 -34.26 14.19
N GLY A 310 -16.99 -33.92 14.90
CA GLY A 310 -16.07 -34.93 15.46
C GLY A 310 -14.64 -34.47 15.78
N GLU A 311 -14.12 -33.42 15.13
CA GLU A 311 -12.74 -32.95 15.36
C GLU A 311 -12.63 -31.99 16.55
N ASP A 312 -11.40 -31.85 17.09
CA ASP A 312 -11.11 -30.95 18.21
C ASP A 312 -11.29 -29.48 17.79
N ILE A 313 -12.14 -28.76 18.52
CA ILE A 313 -12.47 -27.36 18.26
C ILE A 313 -11.24 -26.47 18.46
N GLU A 314 -10.37 -26.77 19.43
CA GLU A 314 -9.17 -25.97 19.67
C GLU A 314 -8.12 -26.18 18.57
N GLU A 315 -7.97 -27.40 18.06
CA GLU A 315 -7.07 -27.70 16.93
C GLU A 315 -7.61 -27.07 15.63
N THR A 316 -8.92 -27.14 15.39
CA THR A 316 -9.59 -26.50 14.25
C THR A 316 -9.38 -24.98 14.26
N ALA A 317 -9.59 -24.32 15.42
CA ALA A 317 -9.36 -22.89 15.58
C ALA A 317 -7.88 -22.51 15.36
N PHE A 318 -6.94 -23.28 15.92
CA PHE A 318 -5.51 -23.05 15.75
C PHE A 318 -5.07 -23.17 14.28
N ASN A 319 -5.47 -24.24 13.60
CA ASN A 319 -5.15 -24.46 12.19
C ASN A 319 -5.76 -23.37 11.29
N THR A 320 -7.01 -22.98 11.54
CA THR A 320 -7.68 -21.86 10.85
C THR A 320 -6.92 -20.55 11.04
N ASN A 321 -6.44 -20.26 12.26
CA ASN A 321 -5.69 -19.04 12.56
C ASN A 321 -4.27 -19.03 11.92
N LEU A 322 -3.60 -20.18 11.80
CA LEU A 322 -2.33 -20.29 11.07
C LEU A 322 -2.51 -20.02 9.57
N GLU A 323 -3.55 -20.59 8.97
CA GLU A 323 -3.91 -20.37 7.58
C GLU A 323 -4.31 -18.91 7.31
N ALA A 324 -5.09 -18.32 8.24
CA ALA A 324 -5.44 -16.91 8.21
C ALA A 324 -4.22 -15.99 8.32
N ALA A 325 -3.20 -16.33 9.11
CA ALA A 325 -1.97 -15.53 9.19
C ALA A 325 -1.23 -15.44 7.84
N ASP A 326 -1.15 -16.56 7.10
CA ASP A 326 -0.58 -16.61 5.75
C ASP A 326 -1.43 -15.83 4.74
N GLU A 327 -2.76 -16.02 4.79
CA GLU A 327 -3.68 -15.43 3.82
C GLU A 327 -3.88 -13.93 4.05
N VAL A 328 -3.93 -13.45 5.32
CA VAL A 328 -3.89 -12.02 5.63
C VAL A 328 -2.62 -11.39 5.09
N SER A 329 -1.44 -11.98 5.34
CA SER A 329 -0.18 -11.49 4.78
C SER A 329 -0.22 -11.40 3.24
N ARG A 330 -0.87 -12.36 2.57
CA ARG A 330 -1.08 -12.36 1.12
C ARG A 330 -2.02 -11.23 0.66
N GLN A 331 -3.18 -11.08 1.30
CA GLN A 331 -4.18 -10.05 0.98
C GLN A 331 -3.64 -8.64 1.22
N LEU A 332 -2.87 -8.42 2.30
CA LEU A 332 -2.22 -7.13 2.58
C LEU A 332 -1.30 -6.65 1.44
N ARG A 333 -0.65 -7.58 0.71
CA ARG A 333 0.15 -7.25 -0.48
C ARG A 333 -0.71 -7.03 -1.71
N ILE A 334 -1.58 -7.99 -2.05
CA ILE A 334 -2.37 -7.98 -3.30
C ILE A 334 -3.32 -6.78 -3.38
N ARG A 335 -3.88 -6.35 -2.24
CA ARG A 335 -4.75 -5.16 -2.13
C ARG A 335 -3.99 -3.87 -1.77
N ASP A 336 -2.67 -3.99 -1.56
CA ASP A 336 -1.74 -2.98 -1.04
C ASP A 336 -2.23 -2.20 0.21
N LEU A 337 -2.89 -2.92 1.12
CA LEU A 337 -3.48 -2.35 2.35
C LEU A 337 -2.42 -1.76 3.27
N GLY A 338 -2.70 -0.63 3.90
CA GLY A 338 -1.76 -0.01 4.83
C GLY A 338 -2.40 1.01 5.76
N GLY A 339 -1.63 1.46 6.75
CA GLY A 339 -2.13 2.16 7.93
C GLY A 339 -2.18 1.20 9.12
N LEU A 340 -3.14 1.44 10.03
CA LEU A 340 -3.44 0.55 11.15
C LEU A 340 -4.35 -0.58 10.67
N ILE A 341 -4.02 -1.81 11.06
CA ILE A 341 -4.80 -3.02 10.79
C ILE A 341 -5.01 -3.74 12.12
N VAL A 342 -6.23 -4.19 12.37
CA VAL A 342 -6.63 -4.98 13.54
C VAL A 342 -7.16 -6.31 13.02
N ILE A 343 -6.65 -7.42 13.57
CA ILE A 343 -7.06 -8.77 13.20
C ILE A 343 -7.72 -9.42 14.42
N ASP A 344 -8.95 -9.87 14.25
CA ASP A 344 -9.67 -10.70 15.22
C ASP A 344 -9.43 -12.17 14.88
N PHE A 345 -8.62 -12.84 15.72
CA PHE A 345 -8.33 -14.27 15.58
C PHE A 345 -9.31 -15.07 16.41
N ILE A 346 -9.69 -16.26 15.93
CA ILE A 346 -10.56 -17.18 16.69
C ILE A 346 -9.92 -17.46 18.06
N ASP A 347 -10.69 -17.33 19.13
CA ASP A 347 -10.20 -17.50 20.50
C ASP A 347 -9.45 -18.82 20.71
N MET A 348 -8.23 -18.71 21.27
CA MET A 348 -7.36 -19.85 21.58
C MET A 348 -7.06 -19.88 23.07
N MET A 349 -7.48 -20.96 23.75
CA MET A 349 -7.25 -21.15 25.19
C MET A 349 -5.77 -21.33 25.52
N ASN A 350 -5.03 -22.04 24.66
CA ASN A 350 -3.59 -22.25 24.84
C ASN A 350 -2.75 -21.03 24.41
N ASN A 351 -2.09 -20.39 25.38
CA ASN A 351 -1.10 -19.32 25.16
C ASN A 351 0.06 -19.72 24.23
N LYS A 352 0.30 -21.01 24.00
CA LYS A 352 1.27 -21.48 23.00
C LYS A 352 0.74 -21.25 21.58
N HIS A 353 -0.50 -21.63 21.30
CA HIS A 353 -1.14 -21.47 19.99
C HIS A 353 -1.17 -19.99 19.56
N GLN A 354 -1.50 -19.09 20.49
CA GLN A 354 -1.40 -17.64 20.28
C GLN A 354 -0.01 -17.17 19.82
N ARG A 355 1.06 -17.68 20.45
CA ARG A 355 2.45 -17.34 20.08
C ARG A 355 2.88 -17.95 18.75
N ASP A 356 2.41 -19.16 18.47
CA ASP A 356 2.73 -19.86 17.22
C ASP A 356 2.04 -19.15 16.03
N VAL A 357 0.80 -18.66 16.19
CA VAL A 357 0.10 -17.79 15.22
C VAL A 357 0.80 -16.43 15.07
N GLU A 358 1.18 -15.77 16.17
CA GLU A 358 1.98 -14.54 16.10
C GLU A 358 3.30 -14.73 15.34
N ALA A 359 3.96 -15.88 15.52
CA ALA A 359 5.21 -16.22 14.85
C ALA A 359 4.99 -16.49 13.36
N GLN A 360 3.94 -17.23 12.99
CA GLN A 360 3.56 -17.48 11.60
C GLN A 360 3.27 -16.17 10.86
N LEU A 361 2.47 -15.28 11.45
CA LEU A 361 2.17 -13.96 10.87
C LEU A 361 3.46 -13.15 10.66
N LYS A 362 4.37 -13.14 11.63
CA LYS A 362 5.67 -12.45 11.53
C LYS A 362 6.56 -13.05 10.44
N GLU A 363 6.56 -14.37 10.25
CA GLU A 363 7.30 -15.04 9.18
C GLU A 363 6.72 -14.71 7.81
N ALA A 364 5.41 -14.87 7.63
CA ALA A 364 4.69 -14.58 6.39
C ALA A 364 4.87 -13.13 5.94
N LEU A 365 5.01 -12.19 6.88
CA LEU A 365 5.23 -10.76 6.60
C LEU A 365 6.68 -10.41 6.24
N LYS A 366 7.68 -11.28 6.44
CA LYS A 366 9.09 -10.98 6.04
C LYS A 366 9.28 -10.79 4.53
N ILE A 367 8.39 -11.39 3.73
CA ILE A 367 8.42 -11.30 2.27
C ILE A 367 7.94 -9.91 1.81
N ASP A 368 7.19 -9.18 2.65
CA ASP A 368 6.61 -7.89 2.33
C ASP A 368 7.66 -6.80 2.08
N ARG A 369 7.35 -5.96 1.10
CA ARG A 369 8.10 -4.76 0.71
C ARG A 369 7.87 -3.59 1.66
N ALA A 370 6.68 -3.51 2.26
CA ALA A 370 6.32 -2.46 3.19
C ALA A 370 7.00 -2.68 4.55
N ARG A 371 7.36 -1.60 5.26
CA ARG A 371 7.73 -1.72 6.66
C ARG A 371 6.48 -2.09 7.47
N VAL A 372 6.54 -3.22 8.17
CA VAL A 372 5.47 -3.68 9.05
C VAL A 372 5.92 -3.64 10.51
N GLN A 373 5.00 -3.34 11.42
CA GLN A 373 5.16 -3.51 12.87
C GLN A 373 4.00 -4.37 13.36
N VAL A 374 4.30 -5.49 14.03
CA VAL A 374 3.31 -6.46 14.51
C VAL A 374 3.33 -6.45 16.04
N GLY A 375 2.18 -6.29 16.66
CA GLY A 375 2.01 -6.35 18.10
C GLY A 375 2.01 -7.78 18.65
N ARG A 376 1.14 -8.00 19.63
CA ARG A 376 0.80 -9.31 20.19
C ARG A 376 -0.71 -9.45 20.22
N ILE A 377 -1.20 -10.68 20.35
CA ILE A 377 -2.61 -10.91 20.66
C ILE A 377 -2.93 -10.28 22.02
N SER A 378 -3.96 -9.44 22.03
CA SER A 378 -4.40 -8.68 23.20
C SER A 378 -5.21 -9.55 24.18
N ARG A 379 -5.63 -8.97 25.30
CA ARG A 379 -6.56 -9.64 26.23
C ARG A 379 -7.97 -9.79 25.68
N PHE A 380 -8.26 -9.20 24.52
CA PHE A 380 -9.56 -9.22 23.84
C PHE A 380 -9.51 -10.02 22.52
N GLY A 381 -8.54 -10.92 22.33
CA GLY A 381 -8.39 -11.71 21.08
C GLY A 381 -7.72 -10.94 19.93
N LEU A 382 -7.92 -9.62 19.87
CA LEU A 382 -7.42 -8.77 18.80
C LEU A 382 -5.88 -8.68 18.73
N LEU A 383 -5.32 -8.76 17.52
CA LEU A 383 -3.93 -8.42 17.21
C LEU A 383 -3.86 -7.08 16.45
N GLU A 384 -3.05 -6.15 16.95
CA GLU A 384 -2.79 -4.87 16.30
C GLU A 384 -1.50 -4.92 15.46
N MET A 385 -1.54 -4.33 14.26
CA MET A 385 -0.35 -4.12 13.43
C MET A 385 -0.42 -2.80 12.64
N SER A 386 0.74 -2.32 12.18
CA SER A 386 0.80 -1.21 11.22
C SER A 386 1.64 -1.60 10.00
N ARG A 387 1.14 -1.28 8.80
CA ARG A 387 1.81 -1.50 7.52
C ARG A 387 2.03 -0.18 6.80
N GLN A 388 3.25 0.07 6.35
CA GLN A 388 3.60 1.27 5.58
C GLN A 388 2.82 1.32 4.26
N ARG A 389 2.09 2.39 4.02
CA ARG A 389 1.46 2.68 2.72
C ARG A 389 2.55 3.02 1.69
N LEU A 390 2.63 2.24 0.62
CA LEU A 390 3.57 2.48 -0.49
C LEU A 390 2.91 3.19 -1.67
N ARG A 391 1.63 2.89 -1.91
CA ARG A 391 0.74 3.40 -2.96
C ARG A 391 -0.69 3.55 -2.37
N PRO A 392 -1.66 4.13 -3.09
CA PRO A 392 -3.08 3.92 -2.80
C PRO A 392 -3.40 2.42 -2.77
N SER A 393 -4.36 2.00 -1.95
CA SER A 393 -4.84 0.61 -1.98
C SER A 393 -5.75 0.36 -3.18
N LEU A 394 -5.99 -0.91 -3.52
CA LEU A 394 -6.92 -1.32 -4.58
C LEU A 394 -8.35 -0.78 -4.35
N GLY A 395 -8.73 -0.62 -3.07
CA GLY A 395 -9.95 0.09 -2.66
C GLY A 395 -9.93 1.56 -3.08
N GLU A 396 -8.86 2.29 -2.75
CA GLU A 396 -8.70 3.72 -3.01
C GLU A 396 -8.42 4.07 -4.49
N SER A 397 -8.07 3.11 -5.32
CA SER A 397 -7.90 3.27 -6.77
C SER A 397 -9.17 2.98 -7.56
N SER A 398 -9.90 1.92 -7.19
CA SER A 398 -10.89 1.29 -8.07
C SER A 398 -12.33 1.35 -7.55
N HIS A 399 -12.55 1.76 -6.29
CA HIS A 399 -13.89 1.90 -5.72
C HIS A 399 -14.28 3.36 -5.52
N LEU A 400 -15.55 3.66 -5.77
CA LEU A 400 -16.20 4.92 -5.40
C LEU A 400 -16.94 4.74 -4.07
N PRO A 401 -17.11 5.80 -3.25
CA PRO A 401 -17.98 5.73 -2.08
C PRO A 401 -19.41 5.40 -2.54
N CYS A 402 -20.07 4.48 -1.84
CA CYS A 402 -21.43 4.06 -2.20
C CYS A 402 -22.38 5.26 -2.22
N PRO A 403 -23.03 5.59 -3.36
CA PRO A 403 -23.89 6.77 -3.46
C PRO A 403 -25.11 6.68 -2.56
N ARG A 404 -25.55 5.47 -2.19
CA ARG A 404 -26.72 5.26 -1.33
C ARG A 404 -26.44 5.51 0.15
N CYS A 405 -25.37 4.95 0.72
CA CYS A 405 -25.09 5.06 2.16
C CYS A 405 -23.92 6.01 2.48
N SER A 406 -23.34 6.68 1.49
CA SER A 406 -22.15 7.54 1.61
C SER A 406 -20.99 6.89 2.38
N GLY A 407 -20.85 5.55 2.25
CA GLY A 407 -19.83 4.76 2.94
C GLY A 407 -20.21 4.25 4.34
N GLN A 408 -21.42 4.49 4.85
CA GLN A 408 -21.85 4.00 6.18
C GLN A 408 -22.08 2.48 6.26
N GLY A 409 -22.16 1.77 5.13
CA GLY A 409 -22.43 0.32 5.08
C GLY A 409 -23.84 -0.12 5.51
N THR A 410 -24.65 0.81 6.04
CA THR A 410 -26.02 0.57 6.50
C THR A 410 -26.93 1.71 6.04
N ILE A 411 -28.24 1.46 6.02
CA ILE A 411 -29.29 2.47 5.79
C ILE A 411 -30.33 2.37 6.89
N ARG A 412 -30.96 3.49 7.25
CA ARG A 412 -32.08 3.48 8.21
C ARG A 412 -33.31 2.83 7.56
N SER A 413 -34.13 2.16 8.37
CA SER A 413 -35.40 1.58 7.90
C SER A 413 -36.40 2.65 7.50
N VAL A 414 -37.39 2.28 6.69
CA VAL A 414 -38.43 3.19 6.16
C VAL A 414 -39.18 3.90 7.28
N GLU A 415 -39.54 3.19 8.36
CA GLU A 415 -40.26 3.74 9.51
C GLU A 415 -39.39 4.72 10.30
N SER A 416 -38.08 4.40 10.44
CA SER A 416 -37.11 5.24 11.14
C SER A 416 -36.85 6.55 10.39
N ILE A 417 -36.74 6.50 9.06
CA ILE A 417 -36.62 7.68 8.20
C ILE A 417 -37.92 8.48 8.23
N ALA A 418 -39.07 7.83 8.03
CA ALA A 418 -40.38 8.48 8.04
C ALA A 418 -40.64 9.25 9.34
N LEU A 419 -40.34 8.65 10.50
CA LEU A 419 -40.49 9.32 11.80
C LEU A 419 -39.47 10.45 12.01
N ALA A 420 -38.28 10.38 11.41
CA ALA A 420 -37.33 11.49 11.42
C ALA A 420 -37.81 12.66 10.55
N VAL A 421 -38.28 12.36 9.33
CA VAL A 421 -38.88 13.34 8.41
C VAL A 421 -40.10 14.01 9.03
N LEU A 422 -40.98 13.25 9.69
CA LEU A 422 -42.18 13.78 10.35
C LEU A 422 -41.85 14.82 11.43
N ARG A 423 -40.77 14.61 12.19
CA ARG A 423 -40.27 15.60 13.17
C ARG A 423 -39.71 16.86 12.51
N ILE A 424 -39.03 16.72 11.37
CA ILE A 424 -38.53 17.86 10.58
C ILE A 424 -39.70 18.65 9.99
N ILE A 425 -40.76 17.98 9.52
CA ILE A 425 -41.99 18.63 9.07
C ILE A 425 -42.64 19.42 10.21
N GLU A 426 -42.77 18.83 11.40
CA GLU A 426 -43.33 19.53 12.58
C GLU A 426 -42.44 20.73 13.00
N GLU A 427 -41.11 20.59 12.99
CA GLU A 427 -40.18 21.67 13.30
C GLU A 427 -40.23 22.82 12.28
N GLU A 428 -40.28 22.53 10.97
CA GLU A 428 -40.40 23.55 9.93
C GLU A 428 -41.78 24.22 9.92
N ALA A 429 -42.85 23.52 10.34
CA ALA A 429 -44.20 24.06 10.39
C ALA A 429 -44.32 25.16 11.43
N ILE A 430 -43.81 24.91 12.64
CA ILE A 430 -43.91 25.80 13.82
C ILE A 430 -43.23 27.17 13.60
N LYS A 431 -42.33 27.30 12.62
CA LYS A 431 -41.60 28.56 12.35
C LYS A 431 -42.53 29.65 11.81
N GLU A 432 -42.39 30.87 12.32
CA GLU A 432 -43.21 32.03 11.89
C GLU A 432 -43.10 32.32 10.39
N MET A 433 -44.23 32.70 9.76
CA MET A 433 -44.37 32.99 8.31
C MET A 433 -44.23 31.77 7.38
N THR A 434 -44.45 30.55 7.86
CA THR A 434 -44.61 29.36 6.99
C THR A 434 -45.96 29.42 6.28
N GLY A 435 -45.97 29.24 4.96
CA GLY A 435 -47.21 29.02 4.21
C GLY A 435 -47.45 27.55 3.86
N LYS A 436 -46.38 26.81 3.58
CA LYS A 436 -46.47 25.42 3.10
C LYS A 436 -45.16 24.67 3.30
N ILE A 437 -45.25 23.36 3.49
CA ILE A 437 -44.10 22.44 3.48
C ILE A 437 -44.24 21.50 2.30
N VAL A 438 -43.13 21.24 1.62
CA VAL A 438 -43.02 20.22 0.57
C VAL A 438 -41.94 19.22 0.98
N ALA A 439 -42.34 17.97 1.25
CA ALA A 439 -41.43 16.88 1.57
C ALA A 439 -41.35 15.92 0.37
N LYS A 440 -40.23 15.95 -0.38
CA LYS A 440 -39.92 14.95 -1.42
C LYS A 440 -39.24 13.76 -0.76
N LEU A 441 -39.76 12.55 -0.99
CA LEU A 441 -39.36 11.33 -0.29
C LEU A 441 -39.33 10.12 -1.22
N PRO A 442 -38.50 9.08 -0.92
CA PRO A 442 -38.60 7.78 -1.55
C PRO A 442 -40.02 7.23 -1.47
N ILE A 443 -40.47 6.52 -2.50
CA ILE A 443 -41.85 6.01 -2.64
C ILE A 443 -42.33 5.27 -1.38
N GLU A 444 -41.50 4.37 -0.83
CA GLU A 444 -41.83 3.60 0.38
C GLU A 444 -42.05 4.51 1.61
N THR A 445 -41.19 5.50 1.79
CA THR A 445 -41.26 6.46 2.91
C THR A 445 -42.46 7.39 2.78
N ALA A 446 -42.74 7.88 1.55
CA ALA A 446 -43.93 8.66 1.26
C ALA A 446 -45.21 7.85 1.50
N THR A 447 -45.22 6.59 1.08
CA THR A 447 -46.37 5.67 1.24
C THR A 447 -46.65 5.42 2.72
N PHE A 448 -45.61 5.15 3.53
CA PHE A 448 -45.76 4.95 4.97
C PHE A 448 -46.29 6.20 5.70
N LEU A 449 -45.78 7.39 5.31
CA LEU A 449 -46.29 8.64 5.89
C LEU A 449 -47.75 8.90 5.49
N LEU A 450 -48.07 8.75 4.20
CA LEU A 450 -49.40 9.04 3.67
C LEU A 450 -50.48 8.01 4.02
N ASN A 451 -50.14 6.89 4.65
CA ASN A 451 -51.12 5.88 5.12
C ASN A 451 -51.02 5.69 6.65
N GLU A 452 -49.97 5.04 7.14
CA GLU A 452 -49.78 4.69 8.56
C GLU A 452 -49.60 5.91 9.48
N LYS A 453 -49.14 7.06 8.93
CA LYS A 453 -49.03 8.33 9.68
C LYS A 453 -49.95 9.44 9.17
N ARG A 454 -50.94 9.11 8.34
CA ARG A 454 -51.91 10.09 7.79
C ARG A 454 -52.59 10.92 8.87
N GLN A 455 -53.03 10.29 9.95
CA GLN A 455 -53.69 10.97 11.07
C GLN A 455 -52.74 11.97 11.76
N VAL A 456 -51.49 11.59 11.99
CA VAL A 456 -50.49 12.45 12.65
C VAL A 456 -50.13 13.65 11.77
N ILE A 457 -50.10 13.49 10.44
CA ILE A 457 -49.91 14.62 9.52
C ILE A 457 -51.10 15.58 9.61
N ALA A 458 -52.34 15.08 9.58
CA ALA A 458 -53.53 15.92 9.70
C ALA A 458 -53.58 16.68 11.05
N GLU A 459 -53.17 16.04 12.15
CA GLU A 459 -53.03 16.69 13.46
C GLU A 459 -51.97 17.81 13.48
N ILE A 460 -50.90 17.69 12.68
CA ILE A 460 -49.88 18.74 12.53
C ILE A 460 -50.43 19.89 11.67
N GLU A 461 -51.11 19.59 10.55
CA GLU A 461 -51.76 20.59 9.70
C GLU A 461 -52.80 21.41 10.48
N GLU A 462 -53.68 20.75 11.25
CA GLU A 462 -54.72 21.40 12.05
C GLU A 462 -54.14 22.25 13.21
N ARG A 463 -53.06 21.78 13.86
CA ARG A 463 -52.45 22.48 14.99
C ARG A 463 -51.70 23.75 14.59
N VAL A 464 -51.09 23.76 13.40
CA VAL A 464 -50.15 24.81 12.97
C VAL A 464 -50.72 25.69 11.83
N ASP A 465 -51.86 25.30 11.22
CA ASP A 465 -52.50 25.98 10.08
C ASP A 465 -51.55 26.13 8.87
N VAL A 466 -50.80 25.05 8.59
CA VAL A 466 -49.80 24.98 7.50
C VAL A 466 -50.04 23.72 6.67
N GLN A 467 -50.15 23.88 5.34
CA GLN A 467 -50.30 22.75 4.43
C GLN A 467 -49.00 21.93 4.33
N VAL A 468 -49.09 20.61 4.50
CA VAL A 468 -47.99 19.64 4.32
C VAL A 468 -48.23 18.82 3.05
N VAL A 469 -47.39 19.04 2.03
CA VAL A 469 -47.43 18.26 0.78
C VAL A 469 -46.28 17.26 0.76
N ILE A 470 -46.62 15.98 0.83
CA ILE A 470 -45.66 14.88 0.63
C ILE A 470 -45.68 14.47 -0.84
N VAL A 471 -44.51 14.44 -1.48
CA VAL A 471 -44.32 14.07 -2.88
C VAL A 471 -43.48 12.79 -2.92
N PRO A 472 -44.04 11.64 -3.34
CA PRO A 472 -43.25 10.46 -3.65
C PRO A 472 -42.39 10.73 -4.89
N ASP A 473 -41.08 10.56 -4.77
CA ASP A 473 -40.15 10.63 -5.89
C ASP A 473 -39.65 9.22 -6.27
N GLN A 474 -39.59 8.96 -7.58
CA GLN A 474 -39.08 7.73 -8.17
C GLN A 474 -37.55 7.73 -8.29
N ASP A 475 -36.94 8.91 -8.39
CA ASP A 475 -35.50 9.08 -8.59
C ASP A 475 -34.73 9.12 -7.25
N MET A 476 -35.43 8.98 -6.12
CA MET A 476 -34.91 9.13 -4.77
C MET A 476 -34.97 7.82 -3.97
N GLU A 477 -33.82 7.30 -3.56
CA GLU A 477 -33.70 6.10 -2.70
C GLU A 477 -33.38 6.44 -1.24
N THR A 478 -33.83 5.57 -0.32
CA THR A 478 -33.44 5.62 1.09
C THR A 478 -31.91 5.53 1.24
N PRO A 479 -31.25 6.43 2.00
CA PRO A 479 -31.81 7.27 3.06
C PRO A 479 -32.10 8.74 2.68
N HIS A 480 -32.06 9.11 1.39
CA HIS A 480 -32.22 10.50 0.96
C HIS A 480 -33.65 11.01 1.16
N TYR A 481 -33.78 12.30 1.46
CA TYR A 481 -35.04 13.04 1.54
C TYR A 481 -34.79 14.54 1.38
N GLN A 482 -35.79 15.30 0.95
CA GLN A 482 -35.75 16.76 0.89
C GLN A 482 -37.01 17.34 1.55
N VAL A 483 -36.85 18.15 2.60
CA VAL A 483 -37.97 18.92 3.19
C VAL A 483 -37.73 20.40 2.91
N GLN A 484 -38.60 21.00 2.12
CA GLN A 484 -38.55 22.40 1.74
C GLN A 484 -39.69 23.18 2.40
N ARG A 485 -39.33 24.27 3.07
CA ARG A 485 -40.26 25.21 3.68
C ARG A 485 -40.51 26.39 2.72
N ILE A 486 -41.77 26.65 2.39
CA ILE A 486 -42.22 27.77 1.56
C ILE A 486 -42.84 28.83 2.48
N ARG A 487 -42.36 30.08 2.39
CA ARG A 487 -42.87 31.20 3.19
C ARG A 487 -44.13 31.78 2.57
N LEU A 488 -44.96 32.44 3.39
CA LEU A 488 -46.19 33.10 2.92
C LEU A 488 -45.93 34.10 1.78
N SER A 489 -44.87 34.90 1.89
CA SER A 489 -44.43 35.85 0.84
C SER A 489 -44.19 35.20 -0.54
N ASP A 490 -43.67 33.98 -0.52
CA ASP A 490 -43.20 33.28 -1.72
C ASP A 490 -44.32 32.40 -2.31
N ALA A 491 -45.19 31.90 -1.41
CA ALA A 491 -46.42 31.18 -1.75
C ALA A 491 -47.45 32.07 -2.49
N GLU A 492 -47.47 33.37 -2.19
CA GLU A 492 -48.30 34.37 -2.88
C GLU A 492 -47.74 34.74 -4.27
N TYR A 493 -46.41 34.77 -4.44
CA TYR A 493 -45.81 35.35 -5.65
C TYR A 493 -45.56 34.39 -6.81
N ASN A 494 -45.19 33.10 -6.64
CA ASN A 494 -44.85 32.26 -7.81
C ASN A 494 -44.81 30.71 -7.71
N VAL A 495 -45.69 30.02 -6.95
CA VAL A 495 -45.70 28.52 -6.94
C VAL A 495 -47.10 27.86 -7.11
N ASN A 496 -48.19 28.47 -6.65
CA ASN A 496 -49.43 27.74 -6.35
C ASN A 496 -50.44 27.56 -7.52
N LYS A 497 -50.02 26.91 -8.61
CA LYS A 497 -50.95 26.22 -9.56
C LYS A 497 -50.43 24.89 -10.15
N LYS A 498 -49.21 24.45 -9.85
CA LYS A 498 -48.71 23.13 -10.29
C LYS A 498 -49.22 22.03 -9.37
N ALA A 499 -49.67 20.91 -9.95
CA ALA A 499 -50.08 19.74 -9.18
C ALA A 499 -48.89 19.15 -8.41
N SER A 500 -49.14 18.40 -7.33
CA SER A 500 -48.08 17.87 -6.45
C SER A 500 -47.02 17.05 -7.19
N TYR A 501 -47.43 16.24 -8.18
CA TYR A 501 -46.54 15.46 -9.03
C TYR A 501 -45.75 16.28 -10.07
N LEU A 502 -46.10 17.56 -10.27
CA LEU A 502 -45.39 18.52 -11.12
C LEU A 502 -44.49 19.48 -10.31
N LEU A 503 -44.35 19.27 -8.99
CA LEU A 503 -43.36 19.97 -8.15
C LEU A 503 -41.93 19.41 -8.33
N LYS A 504 -41.71 18.55 -9.34
CA LYS A 504 -40.40 18.29 -9.95
C LYS A 504 -39.98 19.49 -10.81
N GLU A 505 -39.43 20.52 -10.19
CA GLU A 505 -38.66 21.52 -10.94
C GLU A 505 -37.23 21.65 -10.42
N LYS A 506 -36.32 21.58 -11.40
CA LYS A 506 -34.88 21.85 -11.39
C LYS A 506 -34.23 21.95 -10.01
N ASP A 507 -33.54 20.87 -9.63
CA ASP A 507 -32.33 21.04 -8.82
C ASP A 507 -31.35 21.94 -9.59
N ASN A 508 -30.58 22.72 -8.83
CA ASN A 508 -29.76 23.81 -9.36
C ASN A 508 -28.76 23.32 -10.41
N GLU A 509 -28.60 24.08 -11.50
CA GLU A 509 -27.53 23.89 -12.49
C GLU A 509 -26.11 24.22 -11.91
N ASP A 510 -26.01 24.49 -10.59
CA ASP A 510 -24.80 24.83 -9.83
C ASP A 510 -24.42 23.83 -8.71
N GLU A 511 -25.08 22.66 -8.64
CA GLU A 511 -24.31 21.46 -8.29
C GLU A 511 -24.12 20.65 -9.57
N THR A 512 -23.18 21.11 -10.39
CA THR A 512 -22.42 20.16 -11.18
C THR A 512 -21.88 19.13 -10.20
N ILE A 513 -22.48 17.94 -10.21
CA ILE A 513 -21.69 16.73 -10.16
C ILE A 513 -20.63 16.99 -11.24
N GLU A 514 -19.41 17.33 -10.81
CA GLU A 514 -18.23 17.10 -11.62
C GLU A 514 -18.21 15.58 -11.80
N THR A 515 -19.05 15.13 -12.74
CA THR A 515 -18.71 14.03 -13.60
C THR A 515 -17.29 14.34 -13.96
N VAL A 516 -16.39 13.46 -13.54
CA VAL A 516 -15.03 13.47 -14.01
C VAL A 516 -15.09 13.00 -15.46
N THR A 517 -15.76 13.79 -16.32
CA THR A 517 -15.25 14.11 -17.65
C THR A 517 -13.78 14.30 -17.40
N ALA A 518 -12.99 13.34 -17.85
CA ALA A 518 -11.56 13.37 -17.67
C ALA A 518 -11.11 14.68 -18.28
N ARG A 519 -10.88 15.70 -17.44
CA ARG A 519 -10.20 16.92 -17.86
C ARG A 519 -8.93 16.36 -18.43
N SER A 520 -8.77 16.52 -19.73
CA SER A 520 -7.52 16.24 -20.42
C SER A 520 -6.52 17.25 -19.89
N SER A 521 -6.04 17.01 -18.66
CA SER A 521 -4.81 17.58 -18.15
C SER A 521 -3.80 17.17 -19.20
N LYS A 522 -3.39 18.15 -20.02
CA LYS A 522 -2.38 17.93 -21.05
C LYS A 522 -1.23 17.21 -20.36
N ARG A 523 -0.98 15.96 -20.74
CA ARG A 523 0.07 15.15 -20.12
C ARG A 523 1.37 15.91 -20.34
N ASP A 524 1.95 16.43 -19.26
CA ASP A 524 3.24 17.10 -19.32
C ASP A 524 4.26 16.05 -19.74
N GLU A 525 4.75 16.15 -20.97
CA GLU A 525 5.76 15.21 -21.44
C GLU A 525 7.06 15.41 -20.66
N PRO A 526 7.66 14.34 -20.09
CA PRO A 526 8.92 14.47 -19.38
C PRO A 526 10.03 14.91 -20.34
N ALA A 527 10.83 15.87 -19.90
CA ALA A 527 11.94 16.39 -20.71
C ALA A 527 13.06 15.35 -20.94
N VAL A 528 13.20 14.36 -20.05
CA VAL A 528 14.12 13.23 -20.20
C VAL A 528 13.35 11.96 -20.57
N LYS A 529 13.27 11.64 -21.86
CA LYS A 529 12.76 10.36 -22.38
C LYS A 529 13.94 9.41 -22.68
N GLN A 530 14.09 8.37 -21.86
CA GLN A 530 15.08 7.25 -21.97
C GLN A 530 16.55 7.64 -22.23
N VAL A 531 17.39 7.55 -21.19
CA VAL A 531 18.85 7.70 -21.32
C VAL A 531 19.47 6.42 -21.90
N SER A 532 20.14 6.53 -23.04
CA SER A 532 20.88 5.43 -23.66
C SER A 532 22.29 5.34 -23.09
N HIS A 533 22.64 4.22 -22.44
CA HIS A 533 24.00 3.99 -21.95
C HIS A 533 24.81 3.22 -23.00
N HIS A 534 25.91 3.80 -23.49
CA HIS A 534 26.73 3.26 -24.60
C HIS A 534 28.00 2.51 -24.14
N ALA A 535 27.96 1.87 -22.97
CA ALA A 535 29.03 0.97 -22.53
C ALA A 535 28.80 -0.47 -23.05
N PRO A 536 29.85 -1.27 -23.31
CA PRO A 536 29.71 -2.68 -23.63
C PRO A 536 29.32 -3.50 -22.39
N VAL A 537 28.31 -4.37 -22.53
CA VAL A 537 27.77 -5.23 -21.46
C VAL A 537 28.89 -6.03 -20.75
N PRO A 538 28.91 -6.08 -19.40
CA PRO A 538 29.88 -6.89 -18.66
C PRO A 538 29.57 -8.38 -18.85
N THR A 539 30.38 -9.02 -19.69
CA THR A 539 30.38 -10.47 -19.89
C THR A 539 31.09 -11.15 -18.73
N GLN A 540 30.36 -11.90 -17.90
CA GLN A 540 30.99 -12.83 -16.97
C GLN A 540 31.87 -13.81 -17.74
N ALA A 541 33.15 -13.87 -17.37
CA ALA A 541 34.11 -14.79 -17.95
C ALA A 541 33.81 -16.23 -17.51
N ASN A 542 32.88 -16.89 -18.20
CA ASN A 542 32.76 -18.34 -18.14
C ASN A 542 34.08 -18.95 -18.63
N THR A 543 34.86 -19.51 -17.71
CA THR A 543 36.10 -20.23 -18.00
C THR A 543 35.78 -21.55 -18.72
N GLY A 544 35.53 -21.46 -20.03
CA GLY A 544 35.26 -22.57 -20.94
C GLY A 544 36.37 -22.70 -21.98
N LEU A 545 37.13 -23.80 -21.91
CA LEU A 545 38.30 -24.09 -22.73
C LEU A 545 37.97 -24.39 -24.21
N PHE A 546 37.68 -23.39 -25.06
CA PHE A 546 37.71 -23.56 -26.53
C PHE A 546 38.00 -22.26 -27.30
N THR A 547 39.27 -21.99 -27.62
CA THR A 547 39.62 -21.10 -28.75
C THR A 547 41.00 -21.40 -29.32
N SER A 548 41.06 -22.34 -30.27
CA SER A 548 42.21 -22.47 -31.19
C SER A 548 41.83 -23.18 -32.50
N ILE A 549 40.85 -22.62 -33.23
CA ILE A 549 40.64 -22.76 -34.68
C ILE A 549 40.06 -21.42 -35.14
N GLY A 550 40.77 -20.66 -35.98
CA GLY A 550 40.33 -19.30 -36.33
C GLY A 550 41.21 -18.51 -37.30
N LYS A 551 41.99 -19.18 -38.17
CA LYS A 551 42.86 -18.53 -39.18
C LYS A 551 42.90 -19.22 -40.55
N PHE A 552 41.87 -19.99 -40.92
CA PHE A 552 41.94 -20.84 -42.13
C PHE A 552 40.73 -20.83 -43.08
N LEU A 553 39.75 -19.94 -42.91
CA LEU A 553 38.53 -19.90 -43.74
C LEU A 553 38.15 -18.49 -44.24
N SER A 554 39.15 -17.71 -44.68
CA SER A 554 38.94 -16.41 -45.35
C SER A 554 39.28 -16.46 -46.85
N GLY A 555 38.98 -17.57 -47.50
CA GLY A 555 39.45 -17.84 -48.86
C GLY A 555 38.79 -19.04 -49.52
N ILE A 556 37.47 -18.95 -49.77
CA ILE A 556 36.72 -19.56 -50.88
C ILE A 556 35.37 -18.82 -50.90
N PHE A 557 35.22 -17.88 -51.83
CA PHE A 557 33.96 -17.17 -52.07
C PHE A 557 33.80 -16.96 -53.58
N SER A 558 33.42 -18.03 -54.29
CA SER A 558 33.08 -17.99 -55.71
C SER A 558 32.24 -19.21 -56.08
N GLY A 559 31.15 -19.03 -56.83
CA GLY A 559 30.49 -20.13 -57.56
C GLY A 559 29.16 -20.67 -57.01
N SER A 560 28.11 -19.85 -57.08
CA SER A 560 26.80 -20.18 -57.67
C SER A 560 26.17 -21.61 -57.60
N GLU A 561 24.88 -21.60 -57.19
CA GLU A 561 23.73 -22.39 -57.68
C GLU A 561 23.26 -23.74 -57.04
N LYS A 562 21.90 -23.81 -56.94
CA LYS A 562 20.96 -24.95 -56.96
C LYS A 562 20.63 -25.77 -55.69
N GLN A 563 19.58 -25.29 -55.02
CA GLN A 563 18.28 -25.95 -54.67
C GLN A 563 18.14 -27.49 -54.50
N LYS A 564 17.48 -27.84 -53.36
CA LYS A 564 16.52 -28.97 -53.11
C LYS A 564 17.06 -30.41 -53.33
N GLN A 565 16.57 -31.47 -52.65
CA GLN A 565 15.29 -31.70 -51.97
C GLN A 565 15.40 -32.79 -50.87
N GLU A 566 14.40 -32.93 -50.00
CA GLU A 566 14.32 -33.98 -48.96
C GLU A 566 13.82 -35.34 -49.49
N SER A 567 14.23 -36.47 -48.89
CA SER A 567 13.30 -37.47 -48.28
C SER A 567 13.98 -38.73 -47.68
N THR A 568 13.96 -38.84 -46.34
CA THR A 568 13.32 -39.90 -45.53
C THR A 568 13.56 -41.42 -45.75
N GLN A 569 13.86 -42.13 -44.64
CA GLN A 569 13.72 -43.59 -44.37
C GLN A 569 14.71 -44.55 -45.09
N GLN A 570 15.10 -45.72 -44.55
CA GLN A 570 14.52 -46.53 -43.47
C GLN A 570 15.59 -47.26 -42.60
N ARG A 571 15.10 -47.80 -41.48
CA ARG A 571 15.75 -48.64 -40.46
C ARG A 571 16.40 -49.92 -41.01
N ASP A 572 17.37 -50.45 -40.24
CA ASP A 572 17.53 -51.90 -40.05
C ASP A 572 17.91 -52.23 -38.59
N ASP A 573 17.57 -53.43 -38.15
CA ASP A 573 17.64 -53.90 -36.76
C ASP A 573 18.08 -55.38 -36.74
N HIS A 574 19.15 -55.75 -36.00
CA HIS A 574 19.20 -57.00 -35.19
C HIS A 574 20.56 -57.34 -34.52
N ARG A 575 20.52 -57.30 -33.17
CA ARG A 575 20.59 -58.47 -32.24
C ARG A 575 21.87 -59.33 -32.05
N SER A 576 22.24 -59.44 -30.75
CA SER A 576 22.95 -60.55 -30.06
C SER A 576 24.50 -60.56 -30.12
N LYS A 577 25.26 -61.14 -29.16
CA LYS A 577 24.96 -62.07 -28.04
C LYS A 577 26.15 -62.16 -27.03
N GLN A 578 25.88 -62.44 -25.73
CA GLN A 578 26.79 -63.07 -24.72
C GLN A 578 28.15 -62.39 -24.35
N SER A 579 28.85 -62.65 -23.24
CA SER A 579 28.51 -63.12 -21.86
C SER A 579 29.78 -63.11 -20.95
N LYS A 580 29.63 -63.17 -19.60
CA LYS A 580 30.66 -63.51 -18.57
C LYS A 580 31.82 -62.48 -18.39
N SER A 581 32.59 -62.45 -17.29
CA SER A 581 32.38 -62.88 -15.88
C SER A 581 33.60 -62.47 -15.02
N GLY A 582 33.34 -62.05 -13.78
CA GLY A 582 34.30 -62.01 -12.65
C GLY A 582 35.16 -60.74 -12.52
N SER A 583 35.76 -60.42 -11.38
CA SER A 583 35.51 -60.81 -9.98
C SER A 583 36.52 -60.04 -9.10
N ASN A 584 36.07 -59.60 -7.92
CA ASN A 584 36.79 -59.69 -6.64
C ASN A 584 37.76 -58.58 -6.17
N GLN A 585 37.73 -58.41 -4.84
CA GLN A 585 38.72 -57.82 -3.93
C GLN A 585 38.91 -56.29 -3.90
N ARG A 586 39.15 -55.61 -2.76
CA ARG A 586 39.00 -55.82 -1.28
C ARG A 586 40.04 -54.87 -0.63
N ARG A 587 39.62 -53.99 0.29
CA ARG A 587 40.23 -53.62 1.59
C ARG A 587 39.61 -52.28 2.03
N ARG A 588 38.98 -52.11 3.20
CA ARG A 588 39.28 -52.40 4.62
C ARG A 588 40.33 -51.48 5.28
N SER A 589 39.84 -50.56 6.12
CA SER A 589 40.21 -50.32 7.54
C SER A 589 39.19 -49.31 8.12
N SER A 590 38.39 -49.54 9.17
CA SER A 590 38.72 -49.75 10.60
C SER A 590 39.51 -48.57 11.20
N GLY A 591 39.16 -47.94 12.32
CA GLY A 591 38.07 -48.06 13.34
C GLY A 591 38.06 -46.74 14.17
N LYS A 592 37.38 -46.54 15.32
CA LYS A 592 36.79 -47.44 16.32
C LYS A 592 35.86 -46.62 17.25
N ASN A 593 34.88 -47.26 17.88
CA ASN A 593 34.03 -46.67 18.94
C ASN A 593 34.50 -47.18 20.32
N ASP A 594 34.30 -46.38 21.39
CA ASP A 594 33.91 -46.76 22.77
C ASP A 594 34.12 -45.53 23.69
N ARG A 595 33.12 -44.97 24.40
CA ARG A 595 32.23 -45.44 25.49
C ARG A 595 32.78 -45.22 26.91
N ASN A 596 32.06 -44.35 27.65
CA ASN A 596 31.85 -44.29 29.11
C ASN A 596 33.03 -44.30 30.10
N GLN A 597 33.02 -43.28 30.97
CA GLN A 597 33.17 -43.49 32.43
C GLN A 597 32.32 -42.48 33.24
N LYS A 598 31.78 -42.93 34.38
CA LYS A 598 31.09 -42.12 35.40
C LYS A 598 31.99 -42.00 36.65
N SER A 599 31.97 -40.84 37.30
CA SER A 599 32.11 -40.61 38.75
C SER A 599 31.90 -39.11 38.99
N GLU A 600 30.82 -38.62 39.59
CA GLU A 600 30.59 -38.47 41.05
C GLU A 600 31.61 -37.60 41.80
N GLY A 601 31.11 -36.63 42.60
CA GLY A 601 31.89 -36.02 43.70
C GLY A 601 31.85 -34.49 43.86
N GLY A 602 30.92 -33.96 44.66
CA GLY A 602 31.32 -33.16 45.83
C GLY A 602 31.50 -31.63 45.75
N SER A 603 30.39 -30.91 45.92
CA SER A 603 30.21 -29.86 46.97
C SER A 603 30.84 -28.44 46.88
N ASN A 604 29.99 -27.46 47.23
CA ASN A 604 30.26 -26.24 48.00
C ASN A 604 31.53 -25.39 47.77
N ARG A 605 31.31 -24.12 47.37
CA ARG A 605 31.53 -23.00 48.32
C ARG A 605 30.79 -21.71 47.98
N SER A 606 30.22 -21.12 49.03
CA SER A 606 29.59 -19.80 49.04
C SER A 606 30.55 -18.71 49.53
N ARG A 607 30.37 -17.48 49.03
CA ARG A 607 30.82 -16.15 49.53
C ARG A 607 30.28 -15.13 48.49
N ARG A 608 29.44 -14.13 48.76
CA ARG A 608 29.09 -13.32 49.95
C ARG A 608 30.19 -12.36 50.42
N GLY A 609 30.00 -11.08 50.10
CA GLY A 609 30.78 -9.89 50.51
C GLY A 609 30.55 -8.75 49.50
N SER A 610 29.59 -7.83 49.72
CA SER A 610 29.66 -6.60 50.55
C SER A 610 30.45 -5.46 49.89
N ARG A 611 29.84 -4.37 49.39
CA ARG A 611 29.13 -3.24 50.07
C ARG A 611 30.04 -2.06 50.41
N LYS A 612 29.92 -0.97 49.65
CA LYS A 612 30.14 0.47 49.94
C LYS A 612 29.44 1.22 48.78
N GLN A 613 28.44 2.10 48.91
CA GLN A 613 28.09 3.13 49.88
C GLN A 613 28.99 4.37 49.83
N GLY A 614 28.43 5.46 49.28
CA GLY A 614 29.03 6.78 49.18
C GLY A 614 27.94 7.85 48.95
N SER A 615 27.61 8.59 50.01
CA SER A 615 26.88 9.87 49.97
C SER A 615 27.75 10.98 49.35
N GLY A 616 27.26 12.13 48.85
CA GLY A 616 25.91 12.70 48.79
C GLY A 616 25.91 14.20 49.18
N GLN A 617 25.18 15.06 48.46
CA GLN A 617 24.82 16.47 48.79
C GLN A 617 23.86 16.95 47.68
N LYS A 618 22.59 17.32 47.93
CA LYS A 618 22.06 18.56 48.56
C LYS A 618 22.67 19.85 48.01
N ASN A 619 21.88 20.58 47.23
CA ASN A 619 21.75 22.03 47.43
C ASN A 619 20.30 22.51 47.20
N ARG A 620 19.90 23.61 47.83
CA ARG A 620 18.50 24.04 48.01
C ARG A 620 18.39 25.56 48.18
N GLN A 621 17.85 26.27 47.19
CA GLN A 621 17.35 27.65 47.28
C GLN A 621 16.11 27.72 46.37
N GLN A 622 14.88 27.95 46.86
CA GLN A 622 14.31 29.20 47.41
C GLN A 622 14.18 30.35 46.39
N GLY A 623 12.94 30.57 45.95
CA GLY A 623 12.40 31.81 45.40
C GLY A 623 10.90 31.84 45.71
N GLN A 624 10.44 32.88 46.41
CA GLN A 624 9.06 33.01 46.89
C GLN A 624 8.29 34.08 46.09
N GLN A 625 6.99 33.86 45.84
CA GLN A 625 5.87 34.81 46.03
C GLN A 625 4.58 34.07 45.63
N ARG A 626 3.65 33.72 46.55
CA ARG A 626 2.67 34.53 47.29
C ARG A 626 1.54 35.13 46.43
N GLY A 627 0.39 34.44 46.46
CA GLY A 627 -0.97 34.96 46.20
C GLY A 627 -1.95 34.10 47.01
N ASN A 628 -2.89 34.68 47.76
CA ASN A 628 -3.52 34.01 48.91
C ASN A 628 -4.98 34.43 49.17
N SER A 629 -5.90 33.45 49.21
CA SER A 629 -7.26 33.52 49.81
C SER A 629 -7.87 32.10 49.79
N ASN A 630 -8.02 31.32 50.88
CA ASN A 630 -8.94 31.47 52.04
C ASN A 630 -10.38 31.77 51.55
N LYS A 631 -11.44 30.98 51.79
CA LYS A 631 -11.98 30.28 53.00
C LYS A 631 -13.00 29.18 52.53
N SER A 632 -13.57 28.25 53.33
CA SER A 632 -13.39 27.80 54.73
C SER A 632 -14.07 26.43 55.01
N ARG A 633 -13.82 25.88 56.21
CA ARG A 633 -14.39 24.67 56.86
C ARG A 633 -15.94 24.58 56.90
N LYS A 634 -16.51 23.36 56.91
CA LYS A 634 -16.92 22.65 58.17
C LYS A 634 -17.37 21.20 57.94
N SER A 635 -17.23 20.40 59.00
CA SER A 635 -17.62 18.99 59.11
C SER A 635 -18.87 18.81 59.97
N SER A 636 -19.68 17.80 59.68
CA SER A 636 -20.56 17.15 60.66
C SER A 636 -20.72 15.67 60.33
N LYS A 637 -20.67 14.80 61.35
CA LYS A 637 -21.17 13.43 61.32
C LYS A 637 -22.52 13.43 62.03
N ASP A 638 -23.44 12.56 61.65
CA ASP A 638 -24.32 11.94 62.64
C ASP A 638 -24.71 10.50 62.27
N GLN A 639 -25.25 9.75 63.24
CA GLN A 639 -25.45 8.30 63.20
C GLN A 639 -26.93 7.86 63.18
N GLY A 640 -27.17 6.62 62.72
CA GLY A 640 -28.44 5.89 62.90
C GLY A 640 -29.49 6.15 61.80
N ASN A 641 -30.48 5.27 61.57
CA ASN A 641 -30.81 4.01 62.25
C ASN A 641 -31.43 2.98 61.26
N ARG A 642 -31.87 1.81 61.77
CA ARG A 642 -31.98 0.51 61.07
C ARG A 642 -33.42 -0.05 61.01
N SER A 643 -33.95 -0.32 59.81
CA SER A 643 -35.15 -1.17 59.57
C SER A 643 -35.32 -1.45 58.06
N GLN A 644 -35.07 -2.64 57.53
CA GLN A 644 -35.93 -3.86 57.47
C GLN A 644 -37.06 -3.89 56.41
N ARG A 645 -37.00 -4.95 55.59
CA ARG A 645 -38.07 -5.76 54.95
C ARG A 645 -38.74 -5.36 53.61
N ARG A 646 -38.49 -6.27 52.65
CA ARG A 646 -39.43 -7.07 51.80
C ARG A 646 -39.81 -6.58 50.39
N GLN A 647 -39.49 -7.46 49.44
CA GLN A 647 -40.20 -7.67 48.17
C GLN A 647 -41.63 -8.18 48.40
N PRO A 648 -42.50 -8.04 47.39
CA PRO A 648 -43.49 -9.05 47.04
C PRO A 648 -43.10 -9.80 45.74
N GLN A 649 -43.19 -11.13 45.77
CA GLN A 649 -43.55 -11.90 44.58
C GLN A 649 -45.07 -12.04 44.59
N ASP A 650 -45.73 -11.94 43.43
CA ASP A 650 -47.05 -12.52 43.24
C ASP A 650 -47.03 -13.41 41.99
N ASN A 651 -47.37 -14.67 42.21
CA ASN A 651 -47.73 -15.66 41.20
C ASN A 651 -49.21 -15.91 41.40
N ASN A 652 -50.02 -15.89 40.33
CA ASN A 652 -51.33 -16.51 40.39
C ASN A 652 -51.64 -17.28 39.11
N LYS A 653 -52.07 -18.53 39.29
CA LYS A 653 -52.61 -19.39 38.23
C LYS A 653 -54.12 -19.46 38.40
N SER A 654 -54.83 -19.46 37.29
CA SER A 654 -55.99 -20.32 37.03
C SER A 654 -56.06 -20.54 35.52
#